data_AF-A0A9V1DX86-F1
#
_entry.id   AF-A0A9V1DX86-F1
#
_cell.length_a   1.000
_cell.length_b   1.000
_cell.length_c   1.000
_cell.angle_alpha   90.00
_cell.angle_beta   90.00
_cell.angle_gamma   90.00
#
_symmetry.space_group_name_H-M   'P 1'
#
loop_
_entity.id
_entity.type
_entity.pdbx_description
1 polymer ?
#
loop_
_entity_poly.entity_id
_entity_poly.type
_entity_poly.pdbx_seq_one_letter_code
_entity_poly.pdbx_strand_id
1 'polypeptide(L)'
;MGSFKIFSLCFTITHSSIIRKPKHERFTCAKANVIVTDWYGAHGDDPYTLQYRGCGKEGKYIHFTSNFLLNDDLTAGYGPRGRVFVHEWAHLRWGVFDEYNSEKPFYINGQNQIKVTRCSSDITGIFVCEKGPCPQENCIISKLFKEGCMFIYNSTQNATASIMFMQSLSSVVEFCDARTHNQEAPNLQNQMCSLRSAWDVITDSADFNHSFPMNGTGLPPPPVFSLIQAGDKVVCLVLDVSSKMEEADRLLRLQQAAEFYLMQIVEIHTFVGIVSFNSKGEIRAQLHQINSDDDRKLLVSHLPSTVSAEAQTSVCSGLKKGFEVVEKLNGKAHGSVMILVTSGGDEHIGNCLLTVLSSGSTIHSIALGSSVVKNLEELSHHTGGVKFFVPDKSNSNSMIDAFSRIPSGTGDIFQQRIQLESTGENVKPHHQLKNTVTVDNSVGNDTTFLVTWQTSGPPEIALVDPNGRKYYTSDFITNPALRTARLCIPGTAEPGLWTYTLNNTHHSLQALKVTVTSRASSSAMPPATVEVFVERDSPQFPHPVMIYANVRKGIYPILNATVTATIEPETADPVVLKLFDDGAGADIIKNDGIYSRYFFSFAVNGSYSLKVHVSYSSSKSGLAHSVPGNRAIYVPGYIANGNIQMNAPRKSVGRHEEEQKWGFSRVSSGGSFSVLGVPADPPPDVFPPCKIIDLEAVKVEEEVTLSWTAPGEDYDQGQANSYEIRMSQSLQKIQDDFNNAILVNISKLLSPQQAGTKEIFTFSPKLFTNGPDHQPDGETQESHRIYVAIRAIDKNSLKSAVSNIAQVSLFIPPNSAPVLARDHLILKGVLTAVSSIGIICLTIAVTDYILNRKKRADKKENGTKLI
;
A
#
# COMPACT_ATOMS: atom_id res chain seq x y z
N MET A 1 -25.14 -26.68 -8.37
CA MET A 1 -24.80 -25.60 -9.33
C MET A 1 -23.63 -24.84 -8.74
N GLY A 2 -22.43 -24.99 -9.29
CA GLY A 2 -21.26 -24.25 -8.80
C GLY A 2 -21.49 -22.75 -9.01
N SER A 3 -21.25 -21.95 -7.98
CA SER A 3 -21.25 -20.49 -8.10
C SER A 3 -20.06 -20.08 -8.96
N PHE A 4 -20.28 -19.86 -10.26
CA PHE A 4 -19.25 -19.29 -11.13
C PHE A 4 -18.94 -17.86 -10.66
N LYS A 5 -17.67 -17.59 -10.39
CA LYS A 5 -17.20 -16.27 -9.98
C LYS A 5 -16.63 -15.53 -11.18
N ILE A 6 -16.96 -14.26 -11.28
CA ILE A 6 -16.51 -13.36 -12.34
C ILE A 6 -15.36 -12.55 -11.76
N PHE A 7 -14.26 -12.41 -12.51
CA PHE A 7 -13.15 -11.54 -12.18
C PHE A 7 -12.79 -10.67 -13.38
N SER A 8 -12.15 -9.53 -13.12
CA SER A 8 -11.91 -8.50 -14.15
C SER A 8 -10.42 -8.37 -14.47
N LEU A 9 -10.09 -8.34 -15.76
CA LEU A 9 -8.75 -7.99 -16.25
C LEU A 9 -8.80 -6.63 -16.96
N CYS A 10 -7.86 -5.75 -16.64
CA CYS A 10 -7.63 -4.53 -17.41
C CYS A 10 -6.28 -4.58 -18.12
N PHE A 11 -6.32 -4.26 -19.42
CA PHE A 11 -5.15 -4.09 -20.26
C PHE A 11 -5.04 -2.62 -20.69
N THR A 12 -3.87 -2.00 -20.54
CA THR A 12 -3.54 -0.75 -21.26
C THR A 12 -3.20 -1.10 -22.71
N ILE A 13 -4.20 -1.22 -23.58
CA ILE A 13 -3.99 -1.49 -25.01
C ILE A 13 -4.10 -0.18 -25.80
N THR A 14 -3.08 0.13 -26.61
CA THR A 14 -3.17 1.08 -27.72
C THR A 14 -3.57 0.33 -29.00
N HIS A 15 -4.85 0.45 -29.39
CA HIS A 15 -5.48 -0.03 -30.64
C HIS A 15 -5.58 -1.54 -30.96
N SER A 16 -6.80 -2.07 -31.15
CA SER A 16 -7.40 -2.36 -32.48
C SER A 16 -8.61 -3.34 -32.47
N SER A 17 -9.52 -3.08 -33.44
CA SER A 17 -10.54 -3.90 -34.15
C SER A 17 -11.65 -4.71 -33.43
N ILE A 18 -12.88 -4.16 -33.59
CA ILE A 18 -14.21 -4.74 -33.91
C ILE A 18 -14.44 -6.22 -33.59
N ILE A 19 -15.46 -6.53 -32.74
CA ILE A 19 -16.37 -7.70 -32.84
C ILE A 19 -17.66 -7.47 -32.00
N ARG A 20 -18.72 -8.19 -32.38
CA ARG A 20 -20.16 -8.10 -32.06
C ARG A 20 -20.54 -7.99 -30.57
N LYS A 21 -21.60 -7.20 -30.31
CA LYS A 21 -22.25 -6.93 -29.00
C LYS A 21 -22.87 -8.17 -28.32
N PRO A 22 -22.56 -8.40 -27.03
CA PRO A 22 -23.55 -8.79 -26.04
C PRO A 22 -23.50 -7.88 -24.77
N LYS A 23 -24.19 -8.30 -23.69
CA LYS A 23 -24.55 -7.54 -22.47
C LYS A 23 -23.54 -6.46 -22.04
N HIS A 24 -24.06 -5.24 -21.85
CA HIS A 24 -23.28 -4.09 -21.42
C HIS A 24 -23.06 -4.26 -19.91
N GLU A 25 -21.80 -4.37 -19.48
CA GLU A 25 -21.35 -4.34 -18.09
C GLU A 25 -20.26 -3.26 -18.02
N ARG A 26 -20.22 -2.46 -16.95
CA ARG A 26 -19.22 -1.37 -16.82
C ARG A 26 -18.03 -1.87 -16.00
N PHE A 27 -16.82 -1.64 -16.51
CA PHE A 27 -15.57 -1.91 -15.81
C PHE A 27 -14.71 -0.64 -15.76
N THR A 28 -14.09 -0.39 -14.62
CA THR A 28 -13.03 0.63 -14.49
C THR A 28 -11.73 -0.07 -14.16
N CYS A 29 -10.65 0.27 -14.87
CA CYS A 29 -9.33 -0.31 -14.62
C CYS A 29 -8.84 -0.08 -13.18
N ALA A 30 -9.29 1.00 -12.54
CA ALA A 30 -9.02 1.29 -11.14
C ALA A 30 -9.61 0.25 -10.15
N LYS A 31 -10.57 -0.57 -10.59
CA LYS A 31 -11.20 -1.64 -9.79
C LYS A 31 -10.92 -3.05 -10.36
N ALA A 32 -10.00 -3.17 -11.30
CA ALA A 32 -9.67 -4.46 -11.88
C ALA A 32 -8.93 -5.35 -10.87
N ASN A 33 -9.24 -6.64 -10.86
CA ASN A 33 -8.53 -7.62 -10.04
C ASN A 33 -7.13 -7.91 -10.59
N VAL A 34 -6.96 -7.78 -11.91
CA VAL A 34 -5.68 -7.97 -12.61
C VAL A 34 -5.41 -6.75 -13.49
N ILE A 35 -4.23 -6.16 -13.32
CA ILE A 35 -3.76 -5.00 -14.07
C ILE A 35 -2.56 -5.44 -14.91
N VAL A 36 -2.64 -5.24 -16.22
CA VAL A 36 -1.53 -5.52 -17.16
C VAL A 36 -0.99 -4.20 -17.70
N THR A 37 0.25 -3.84 -17.33
CA THR A 37 0.91 -2.61 -17.80
C THR A 37 2.39 -2.80 -18.10
N ASP A 38 2.92 -2.04 -19.07
CA ASP A 38 4.32 -2.09 -19.51
C ASP A 38 5.27 -1.20 -18.68
N TRP A 39 4.80 -0.69 -17.54
CA TRP A 39 5.60 0.18 -16.70
C TRP A 39 6.51 -0.66 -15.83
N TYR A 40 7.79 -0.69 -16.21
CA TYR A 40 8.82 -1.39 -15.46
C TYR A 40 9.00 -0.70 -14.11
N GLY A 41 8.89 -1.47 -13.03
CA GLY A 41 9.30 -1.11 -11.68
C GLY A 41 10.79 -1.37 -11.43
N ALA A 42 11.25 -1.27 -10.18
CA ALA A 42 12.56 -1.78 -9.75
C ALA A 42 12.72 -3.32 -9.92
N HIS A 43 11.62 -3.99 -10.28
CA HIS A 43 11.48 -5.44 -10.32
C HIS A 43 11.23 -5.98 -11.74
N GLY A 44 11.35 -5.13 -12.78
CA GLY A 44 11.25 -5.58 -14.17
C GLY A 44 9.90 -6.21 -14.49
N ASP A 45 9.90 -7.51 -14.78
CA ASP A 45 8.74 -8.31 -15.23
C ASP A 45 8.18 -9.25 -14.16
N ASP A 46 8.48 -8.97 -12.88
CA ASP A 46 8.01 -9.76 -11.75
C ASP A 46 6.49 -9.68 -11.60
N PRO A 47 5.78 -10.81 -11.67
CA PRO A 47 4.39 -10.91 -11.24
C PRO A 47 4.29 -10.67 -9.73
N TYR A 48 3.35 -9.84 -9.29
CA TYR A 48 3.11 -9.62 -7.86
C TYR A 48 1.65 -9.28 -7.56
N THR A 49 1.29 -9.42 -6.29
CA THR A 49 -0.01 -9.02 -5.76
C THR A 49 0.17 -7.93 -4.71
N LEU A 50 -0.57 -6.84 -4.86
CA LEU A 50 -0.62 -5.80 -3.83
C LEU A 50 -1.53 -6.26 -2.68
N GLN A 51 -0.97 -6.99 -1.72
CA GLN A 51 -1.64 -7.44 -0.51
C GLN A 51 -1.20 -6.59 0.67
N TYR A 52 -2.10 -5.76 1.20
CA TYR A 52 -1.82 -4.81 2.29
C TYR A 52 -2.56 -5.17 3.59
N ARG A 53 -3.27 -6.30 3.60
CA ARG A 53 -4.09 -6.77 4.72
C ARG A 53 -3.53 -8.06 5.30
N GLY A 54 -3.87 -8.30 6.56
CA GLY A 54 -3.44 -9.49 7.31
C GLY A 54 -4.00 -10.80 6.75
N CYS A 55 -3.63 -11.90 7.42
CA CYS A 55 -4.00 -13.25 7.02
C CYS A 55 -5.51 -13.43 6.80
N GLY A 56 -5.89 -14.09 5.70
CA GLY A 56 -7.29 -14.40 5.39
C GLY A 56 -8.09 -13.23 4.80
N LYS A 57 -7.41 -12.12 4.46
CA LYS A 57 -8.04 -10.90 3.92
C LYS A 57 -7.64 -10.68 2.47
N GLU A 58 -8.63 -10.33 1.64
CA GLU A 58 -8.43 -10.06 0.21
C GLU A 58 -7.44 -8.91 -0.02
N GLY A 59 -6.50 -9.12 -0.94
CA GLY A 59 -5.59 -8.09 -1.47
C GLY A 59 -6.29 -7.12 -2.42
N LYS A 60 -5.53 -6.21 -3.04
CA LYS A 60 -6.07 -5.15 -3.89
C LYS A 60 -6.17 -5.53 -5.36
N TYR A 61 -5.05 -5.93 -5.96
CA TYR A 61 -4.95 -6.35 -7.36
C TYR A 61 -3.68 -7.17 -7.60
N ILE A 62 -3.69 -7.96 -8.67
CA ILE A 62 -2.52 -8.62 -9.26
C ILE A 62 -1.97 -7.71 -10.36
N HIS A 63 -0.66 -7.59 -10.45
CA HIS A 63 0.02 -6.88 -11.52
C HIS A 63 0.85 -7.83 -12.38
N PHE A 64 0.69 -7.72 -13.70
CA PHE A 64 1.53 -8.38 -14.69
C PHE A 64 2.08 -7.37 -15.69
N THR A 65 3.21 -7.69 -16.30
CA THR A 65 3.71 -6.96 -17.48
C THR A 65 3.32 -7.69 -18.77
N SER A 66 3.22 -6.96 -19.88
CA SER A 66 2.99 -7.62 -21.18
C SER A 66 4.16 -8.53 -21.55
N ASN A 67 5.39 -8.18 -21.16
CA ASN A 67 6.55 -9.04 -21.40
C ASN A 67 6.45 -10.37 -20.63
N PHE A 68 5.99 -10.38 -19.37
CA PHE A 68 5.71 -11.64 -18.65
C PHE A 68 4.68 -12.52 -19.38
N LEU A 69 3.62 -11.91 -19.91
CA LEU A 69 2.55 -12.63 -20.61
C LEU A 69 2.95 -13.13 -22.00
N LEU A 70 3.85 -12.44 -22.70
CA LEU A 70 4.19 -12.70 -24.11
C LEU A 70 5.55 -13.37 -24.32
N ASN A 71 6.50 -13.21 -23.39
CA ASN A 71 7.85 -13.77 -23.53
C ASN A 71 7.94 -15.16 -22.88
N ASP A 72 8.08 -16.19 -23.70
CA ASP A 72 8.18 -17.57 -23.24
C ASP A 72 9.50 -17.88 -22.51
N ASP A 73 10.57 -17.09 -22.71
CA ASP A 73 11.83 -17.27 -21.99
C ASP A 73 11.67 -17.10 -20.47
N LEU A 74 10.68 -16.31 -20.03
CA LEU A 74 10.38 -16.09 -18.62
C LEU A 74 9.70 -17.30 -17.96
N THR A 75 9.10 -18.20 -18.75
CA THR A 75 8.49 -19.44 -18.20
C THR A 75 9.53 -20.42 -17.67
N ALA A 76 10.78 -20.35 -18.14
CA ALA A 76 11.87 -21.18 -17.60
C ALA A 76 12.20 -20.80 -16.14
N GLY A 77 12.08 -19.51 -15.78
CA GLY A 77 12.36 -19.01 -14.44
C GLY A 77 11.16 -19.01 -13.49
N TYR A 78 9.97 -18.66 -13.97
CA TYR A 78 8.75 -18.59 -13.14
C TYR A 78 7.89 -19.86 -13.19
N GLY A 79 8.05 -20.68 -14.22
CA GLY A 79 7.13 -21.77 -14.56
C GLY A 79 5.96 -21.35 -15.45
N PRO A 80 4.98 -22.23 -15.65
CA PRO A 80 3.79 -21.96 -16.44
C PRO A 80 2.96 -20.82 -15.86
N ARG A 81 2.53 -19.90 -16.72
CA ARG A 81 1.75 -18.71 -16.37
C ARG A 81 0.48 -19.02 -15.58
N GLY A 82 -0.17 -20.16 -15.85
CA GLY A 82 -1.34 -20.60 -15.10
C GLY A 82 -1.04 -20.88 -13.62
N ARG A 83 0.11 -21.46 -13.29
CA ARG A 83 0.52 -21.71 -11.88
C ARG A 83 0.91 -20.42 -11.19
N VAL A 84 1.61 -19.53 -11.90
CA VAL A 84 1.92 -18.17 -11.39
C VAL A 84 0.63 -17.40 -11.10
N PHE A 85 -0.36 -17.47 -12.01
CA PHE A 85 -1.66 -16.85 -11.77
C PHE A 85 -2.36 -17.43 -10.53
N VAL A 86 -2.31 -18.74 -10.31
CA VAL A 86 -2.89 -19.36 -9.10
C VAL A 86 -2.17 -18.91 -7.82
N HIS A 87 -0.84 -18.78 -7.86
CA HIS A 87 -0.03 -18.25 -6.76
C HIS A 87 -0.44 -16.81 -6.40
N GLU A 88 -0.45 -15.91 -7.39
CA GLU A 88 -0.88 -14.53 -7.19
C GLU A 88 -2.37 -14.40 -6.82
N TRP A 89 -3.22 -15.24 -7.39
CA TRP A 89 -4.63 -15.32 -7.04
C TRP A 89 -4.82 -15.73 -5.58
N ALA A 90 -3.96 -16.58 -5.02
CA ALA A 90 -4.06 -16.98 -3.63
C ALA A 90 -3.78 -15.80 -2.69
N HIS A 91 -2.76 -14.98 -2.98
CA HIS A 91 -2.52 -13.71 -2.27
C HIS A 91 -3.72 -12.77 -2.40
N LEU A 92 -4.22 -12.59 -3.63
CA LEU A 92 -5.30 -11.66 -3.90
C LEU A 92 -6.57 -12.10 -3.17
N ARG A 93 -7.03 -13.33 -3.39
CA ARG A 93 -8.38 -13.76 -3.01
C ARG A 93 -8.50 -14.20 -1.58
N TRP A 94 -7.51 -14.94 -1.09
CA TRP A 94 -7.55 -15.60 0.23
C TRP A 94 -6.61 -14.95 1.25
N GLY A 95 -5.74 -14.03 0.83
CA GLY A 95 -4.85 -13.34 1.76
C GLY A 95 -3.85 -14.28 2.44
N VAL A 96 -3.39 -15.30 1.73
CA VAL A 96 -2.25 -16.13 2.15
C VAL A 96 -0.94 -15.43 1.81
N PHE A 97 0.17 -15.85 2.41
CA PHE A 97 1.50 -15.28 2.19
C PHE A 97 2.45 -16.32 1.62
N ASP A 98 3.62 -15.86 1.18
CA ASP A 98 4.67 -16.72 0.65
C ASP A 98 5.18 -17.72 1.70
N GLU A 99 5.42 -18.95 1.24
CA GLU A 99 5.97 -20.03 2.05
C GLU A 99 7.50 -20.15 1.92
N TYR A 100 8.12 -19.23 1.16
CA TYR A 100 9.55 -18.98 1.10
C TYR A 100 9.90 -17.65 1.79
N ASN A 101 11.19 -17.35 1.98
CA ASN A 101 11.65 -16.08 2.53
C ASN A 101 12.98 -15.67 1.89
N SER A 102 13.05 -14.46 1.32
CA SER A 102 14.26 -13.97 0.64
C SER A 102 15.35 -13.49 1.60
N GLU A 103 14.98 -13.00 2.79
CA GLU A 103 15.91 -12.56 3.83
C GLU A 103 16.42 -13.73 4.67
N LYS A 104 15.54 -14.72 4.92
CA LYS A 104 15.83 -15.96 5.66
C LYS A 104 15.53 -17.19 4.79
N PRO A 105 16.26 -17.40 3.67
CA PRO A 105 16.01 -18.53 2.76
C PRO A 105 16.34 -19.89 3.37
N PHE A 106 17.13 -19.89 4.44
CA PHE A 106 17.52 -21.08 5.18
C PHE A 106 17.37 -20.85 6.67
N TYR A 107 17.14 -21.92 7.40
CA TYR A 107 17.06 -21.92 8.85
C TYR A 107 17.61 -23.24 9.39
N ILE A 108 18.06 -23.25 10.64
CA ILE A 108 18.38 -24.50 11.33
C ILE A 108 17.05 -25.08 11.83
N ASN A 109 16.83 -26.40 11.84
CA ASN A 109 15.62 -27.05 12.35
C ASN A 109 15.83 -27.69 13.75
N GLY A 110 14.79 -28.29 14.34
CA GLY A 110 14.82 -28.95 15.66
C GLY A 110 15.99 -29.92 15.87
N GLN A 111 16.42 -30.61 14.81
CA GLN A 111 17.51 -31.59 14.83
C GLN A 111 18.89 -30.99 14.49
N ASN A 112 19.05 -29.67 14.61
CA ASN A 112 20.27 -28.94 14.26
C ASN A 112 20.71 -29.11 12.79
N GLN A 113 19.79 -29.41 11.89
CA GLN A 113 20.06 -29.50 10.46
C GLN A 113 19.68 -28.18 9.78
N ILE A 114 20.50 -27.70 8.86
CA ILE A 114 20.11 -26.57 8.00
C ILE A 114 19.05 -27.07 7.02
N LYS A 115 17.95 -26.34 6.92
CA LYS A 115 16.83 -26.59 6.03
C LYS A 115 16.54 -25.34 5.22
N VAL A 116 15.93 -25.54 4.07
CA VAL A 116 15.38 -24.46 3.25
C VAL A 116 14.09 -23.99 3.89
N THR A 117 13.87 -22.68 3.93
CA THR A 117 12.60 -22.10 4.36
C THR A 117 11.53 -22.45 3.33
N ARG A 118 10.71 -23.45 3.65
CA ARG A 118 9.66 -24.00 2.79
C ARG A 118 8.61 -24.71 3.62
N CYS A 119 7.42 -24.86 3.04
CA CYS A 119 6.35 -25.63 3.63
C CYS A 119 6.60 -27.14 3.55
N SER A 120 6.51 -27.73 2.35
CA SER A 120 6.77 -29.17 2.20
C SER A 120 8.27 -29.50 2.23
N SER A 121 8.65 -30.43 3.12
CA SER A 121 9.99 -31.02 3.15
C SER A 121 10.27 -31.99 2.00
N ASP A 122 9.25 -32.39 1.24
CA ASP A 122 9.35 -33.42 0.19
C ASP A 122 10.05 -32.91 -1.07
N ILE A 123 10.08 -31.60 -1.27
CA ILE A 123 10.80 -31.01 -2.41
C ILE A 123 12.31 -31.26 -2.23
N THR A 124 12.92 -31.96 -3.16
CA THR A 124 14.36 -32.28 -3.12
C THR A 124 15.17 -31.32 -3.98
N GLY A 125 16.45 -31.12 -3.62
CA GLY A 125 17.37 -30.23 -4.30
C GLY A 125 18.75 -30.21 -3.65
N ILE A 126 19.65 -29.39 -4.20
CA ILE A 126 21.02 -29.21 -3.70
C ILE A 126 21.32 -27.74 -3.40
N PHE A 127 22.35 -27.52 -2.59
CA PHE A 127 22.90 -26.19 -2.33
C PHE A 127 24.02 -25.88 -3.32
N VAL A 128 23.98 -24.67 -3.89
CA VAL A 128 24.99 -24.17 -4.83
C VAL A 128 25.60 -22.89 -4.27
N CYS A 129 26.93 -22.83 -4.29
CA CYS A 129 27.76 -21.69 -3.90
C CYS A 129 28.40 -21.05 -5.14
N GLU A 130 29.09 -19.92 -4.98
CA GLU A 130 29.85 -19.23 -6.05
C GLU A 130 30.82 -20.14 -6.85
N LYS A 131 31.31 -21.24 -6.27
CA LYS A 131 32.26 -22.19 -6.90
C LYS A 131 31.60 -23.50 -7.36
N GLY A 132 30.28 -23.56 -7.46
CA GLY A 132 29.52 -24.75 -7.85
C GLY A 132 28.80 -25.44 -6.68
N PRO A 133 28.42 -26.72 -6.83
CA PRO A 133 27.78 -27.50 -5.76
C PRO A 133 28.64 -27.48 -4.50
N CYS A 134 28.02 -27.24 -3.35
CA CYS A 134 28.73 -27.21 -2.09
C CYS A 134 27.97 -27.97 -1.00
N PRO A 135 28.68 -28.57 -0.03
CA PRO A 135 28.06 -29.07 1.19
C PRO A 135 27.27 -27.94 1.87
N GLN A 136 26.13 -28.31 2.47
CA GLN A 136 25.23 -27.41 3.18
C GLN A 136 25.95 -26.53 4.23
N GLU A 137 27.00 -27.05 4.85
CA GLU A 137 27.82 -26.38 5.86
C GLU A 137 28.61 -25.17 5.32
N ASN A 138 28.89 -25.11 4.02
CA ASN A 138 29.64 -24.02 3.41
C ASN A 138 28.79 -22.77 3.10
N CYS A 139 27.46 -22.87 3.24
CA CYS A 139 26.54 -21.75 3.04
C CYS A 139 26.32 -20.88 4.28
N ILE A 140 26.90 -21.26 5.42
CA ILE A 140 26.82 -20.49 6.67
C ILE A 140 28.23 -20.30 7.24
N ILE A 141 28.65 -19.05 7.44
CA ILE A 141 29.85 -18.70 8.19
C ILE A 141 29.39 -17.93 9.44
N SER A 142 29.69 -18.45 10.63
CA SER A 142 29.44 -17.74 11.90
C SER A 142 27.99 -17.28 12.10
N LYS A 143 27.01 -18.14 11.77
CA LYS A 143 25.56 -17.86 11.84
C LYS A 143 25.04 -16.78 10.87
N LEU A 144 25.89 -16.29 9.96
CA LEU A 144 25.51 -15.43 8.86
C LEU A 144 25.55 -16.22 7.55
N PHE A 145 24.55 -15.97 6.71
CA PHE A 145 24.47 -16.55 5.39
C PHE A 145 25.58 -15.99 4.50
N LYS A 146 26.27 -16.87 3.75
CA LYS A 146 27.24 -16.43 2.77
C LYS A 146 26.50 -15.94 1.52
N GLU A 147 26.71 -14.68 1.16
CA GLU A 147 26.21 -14.11 -0.10
C GLU A 147 26.61 -15.00 -1.28
N GLY A 148 25.65 -15.32 -2.16
CA GLY A 148 25.86 -16.21 -3.31
C GLY A 148 25.55 -17.70 -3.10
N CYS A 149 25.00 -18.10 -1.95
CA CYS A 149 24.42 -19.43 -1.78
C CYS A 149 22.97 -19.51 -2.31
N MET A 150 22.56 -20.66 -2.83
CA MET A 150 21.18 -20.85 -3.31
C MET A 150 20.74 -22.30 -3.25
N PHE A 151 19.43 -22.51 -3.14
CA PHE A 151 18.81 -23.83 -3.28
C PHE A 151 18.32 -24.04 -4.71
N ILE A 152 18.74 -25.15 -5.33
CA ILE A 152 18.33 -25.54 -6.67
C ILE A 152 17.59 -26.87 -6.57
N TYR A 153 16.32 -26.89 -6.96
CA TYR A 153 15.48 -28.09 -6.88
C TYR A 153 15.77 -29.10 -8.01
N ASN A 154 15.42 -30.37 -7.77
CA ASN A 154 15.38 -31.37 -8.82
C ASN A 154 14.11 -31.23 -9.67
N SER A 155 14.24 -31.00 -10.97
CA SER A 155 13.09 -30.82 -11.86
C SER A 155 12.22 -32.08 -11.99
N THR A 156 12.78 -33.26 -11.75
CA THR A 156 12.05 -34.55 -11.80
C THR A 156 11.90 -35.10 -10.39
N GLN A 157 10.72 -34.91 -9.80
CA GLN A 157 10.38 -35.39 -8.46
C GLN A 157 8.87 -35.48 -8.26
N ASN A 158 8.43 -36.20 -7.22
CA ASN A 158 7.01 -36.48 -6.95
C ASN A 158 6.35 -35.55 -5.92
N ALA A 159 7.07 -34.53 -5.42
CA ALA A 159 6.51 -33.60 -4.45
C ALA A 159 5.41 -32.74 -5.09
N THR A 160 4.21 -32.75 -4.49
CA THR A 160 3.01 -32.08 -5.03
C THR A 160 2.72 -30.71 -4.40
N ALA A 161 3.21 -30.48 -3.17
CA ALA A 161 3.06 -29.21 -2.46
C ALA A 161 4.42 -28.51 -2.28
N SER A 162 4.50 -27.18 -2.29
CA SER A 162 3.40 -26.21 -2.29
C SER A 162 3.56 -25.14 -3.38
N ILE A 163 2.45 -24.75 -4.01
CA ILE A 163 2.38 -23.64 -4.98
C ILE A 163 2.89 -22.32 -4.37
N MET A 164 2.72 -22.10 -3.07
CA MET A 164 3.19 -20.88 -2.38
C MET A 164 4.69 -20.88 -2.08
N PHE A 165 5.39 -21.98 -2.40
CA PHE A 165 6.85 -22.09 -2.25
C PHE A 165 7.56 -22.19 -3.60
N MET A 166 7.10 -23.06 -4.51
CA MET A 166 7.82 -23.37 -5.75
C MET A 166 6.86 -23.59 -6.93
N GLN A 167 6.18 -22.53 -7.36
CA GLN A 167 5.23 -22.55 -8.47
C GLN A 167 5.86 -22.94 -9.82
N SER A 168 7.19 -22.93 -9.96
CA SER A 168 7.89 -23.33 -11.19
C SER A 168 8.00 -24.84 -11.38
N LEU A 169 8.02 -25.63 -10.31
CA LEU A 169 8.23 -27.08 -10.35
C LEU A 169 7.00 -27.82 -10.90
N SER A 170 7.16 -28.64 -11.94
CA SER A 170 6.04 -29.25 -12.67
C SER A 170 5.18 -30.22 -11.88
N SER A 171 5.74 -30.88 -10.87
CA SER A 171 5.00 -31.77 -9.97
C SER A 171 4.17 -31.02 -8.93
N VAL A 172 4.47 -29.74 -8.68
CA VAL A 172 3.74 -28.93 -7.68
C VAL A 172 2.41 -28.47 -8.26
N VAL A 173 1.33 -28.99 -7.69
CA VAL A 173 -0.07 -28.73 -8.10
C VAL A 173 -1.00 -28.51 -6.91
N GLU A 174 -0.50 -28.59 -5.69
CA GLU A 174 -1.26 -28.49 -4.45
C GLU A 174 -0.78 -27.29 -3.60
N PHE A 175 -1.69 -26.79 -2.76
CA PHE A 175 -1.33 -25.90 -1.65
C PHE A 175 -0.85 -26.73 -0.46
N CYS A 176 -0.02 -26.12 0.38
CA CYS A 176 0.40 -26.77 1.62
C CYS A 176 -0.78 -27.00 2.56
N ASP A 177 -0.92 -28.22 3.06
CA ASP A 177 -1.96 -28.68 3.98
C ASP A 177 -1.35 -29.12 5.31
N ALA A 178 -2.18 -29.46 6.30
CA ALA A 178 -1.70 -29.91 7.61
C ALA A 178 -0.73 -31.12 7.58
N ARG A 179 -0.71 -31.93 6.51
CA ARG A 179 0.20 -33.09 6.37
C ARG A 179 1.57 -32.68 5.83
N THR A 180 1.60 -31.69 4.96
CA THR A 180 2.81 -31.18 4.30
C THR A 180 3.38 -29.94 4.98
N HIS A 181 2.63 -29.35 5.92
CA HIS A 181 2.98 -28.10 6.60
C HIS A 181 4.16 -28.21 7.54
N ASN A 182 5.04 -27.22 7.47
CA ASN A 182 6.21 -27.08 8.33
C ASN A 182 6.10 -25.78 9.12
N GLN A 183 5.63 -25.91 10.37
CA GLN A 183 5.44 -24.78 11.27
C GLN A 183 6.75 -24.14 11.75
N GLU A 184 7.89 -24.82 11.61
CA GLU A 184 9.20 -24.29 12.02
C GLU A 184 9.82 -23.34 10.97
N ALA A 185 9.34 -23.37 9.72
CA ALA A 185 9.91 -22.56 8.66
C ALA A 185 9.64 -21.06 8.91
N PRO A 186 10.67 -20.18 8.91
CA PRO A 186 10.49 -18.74 9.10
C PRO A 186 10.01 -18.05 7.81
N ASN A 187 8.87 -18.50 7.28
CA ASN A 187 8.19 -17.89 6.15
C ASN A 187 7.08 -16.93 6.62
N LEU A 188 6.63 -16.07 5.71
CA LEU A 188 5.66 -15.03 6.03
C LEU A 188 4.28 -15.61 6.31
N GLN A 189 3.91 -16.74 5.67
CA GLN A 189 2.69 -17.49 5.98
C GLN A 189 2.63 -17.88 7.46
N ASN A 190 3.67 -18.50 8.00
CA ASN A 190 3.73 -18.87 9.41
C ASN A 190 3.69 -17.65 10.33
N GLN A 191 4.44 -16.61 10.00
CA GLN A 191 4.52 -15.38 10.79
C GLN A 191 3.17 -14.65 10.89
N MET A 192 2.46 -14.49 9.76
CA MET A 192 1.25 -13.69 9.66
C MET A 192 -0.03 -14.48 9.95
N CYS A 193 -0.06 -15.78 9.62
CA CYS A 193 -1.22 -16.65 9.78
C CYS A 193 -1.18 -17.50 11.04
N SER A 194 -0.38 -17.14 12.05
CA SER A 194 -0.28 -17.85 13.33
C SER A 194 0.02 -19.35 13.13
N LEU A 195 1.02 -19.64 12.30
CA LEU A 195 1.50 -20.98 11.92
C LEU A 195 0.48 -21.89 11.21
N ARG A 196 -0.60 -21.34 10.65
CA ARG A 196 -1.56 -22.10 9.84
C ARG A 196 -1.03 -22.34 8.43
N SER A 197 -1.34 -23.50 7.87
CA SER A 197 -1.00 -23.80 6.48
C SER A 197 -1.80 -22.91 5.51
N ALA A 198 -1.31 -22.74 4.28
CA ALA A 198 -2.04 -21.99 3.25
C ALA A 198 -3.45 -22.59 3.03
N TRP A 199 -3.56 -23.92 3.00
CA TRP A 199 -4.85 -24.59 2.78
C TRP A 199 -5.85 -24.40 3.91
N ASP A 200 -5.41 -24.34 5.18
CA ASP A 200 -6.30 -24.05 6.30
C ASP A 200 -6.93 -22.67 6.14
N VAL A 201 -6.16 -21.67 5.72
CA VAL A 201 -6.66 -20.30 5.50
C VAL A 201 -7.63 -20.25 4.32
N ILE A 202 -7.32 -20.96 3.24
CA ILE A 202 -8.16 -21.01 2.04
C ILE A 202 -9.51 -21.68 2.35
N THR A 203 -9.52 -22.79 3.08
CA THR A 203 -10.74 -23.55 3.40
C THR A 203 -11.68 -22.80 4.34
N ASP A 204 -11.16 -21.96 5.23
CA ASP A 204 -11.95 -21.06 6.09
C ASP A 204 -12.58 -19.87 5.34
N SER A 205 -12.17 -19.61 4.10
CA SER A 205 -12.67 -18.47 3.35
C SER A 205 -14.14 -18.62 2.96
N ALA A 206 -14.80 -17.49 2.69
CA ALA A 206 -16.19 -17.46 2.21
C ALA A 206 -16.39 -18.25 0.90
N ASP A 207 -15.31 -18.54 0.18
CA ASP A 207 -15.35 -19.32 -1.05
C ASP A 207 -15.63 -20.80 -0.79
N PHE A 208 -15.12 -21.37 0.32
CA PHE A 208 -15.19 -22.80 0.64
C PHE A 208 -16.06 -23.12 1.87
N ASN A 209 -16.37 -22.14 2.72
CA ASN A 209 -17.25 -22.33 3.89
C ASN A 209 -18.67 -22.84 3.53
N HIS A 210 -19.12 -22.58 2.30
CA HIS A 210 -20.43 -23.01 1.79
C HIS A 210 -20.36 -23.79 0.46
N SER A 211 -19.17 -24.15 0.00
CA SER A 211 -19.01 -24.89 -1.26
C SER A 211 -17.97 -25.99 -1.13
N PHE A 212 -18.32 -27.17 -1.64
CA PHE A 212 -17.39 -28.30 -1.66
C PHE A 212 -16.56 -28.26 -2.95
N PRO A 213 -15.27 -28.60 -2.88
CA PRO A 213 -14.46 -28.84 -4.09
C PRO A 213 -15.17 -29.80 -5.04
N MET A 214 -14.96 -29.62 -6.36
CA MET A 214 -15.50 -30.55 -7.35
C MET A 214 -14.99 -31.97 -7.07
N ASN A 215 -15.91 -32.92 -6.83
CA ASN A 215 -15.57 -34.33 -6.71
C ASN A 215 -15.39 -34.93 -8.11
N GLY A 216 -14.17 -35.30 -8.49
CA GLY A 216 -13.86 -36.07 -9.70
C GLY A 216 -12.82 -35.42 -10.62
N THR A 217 -12.43 -36.13 -11.68
CA THR A 217 -11.46 -35.68 -12.71
C THR A 217 -12.08 -34.84 -13.82
N GLY A 218 -13.37 -34.47 -13.69
CA GLY A 218 -14.06 -33.64 -14.67
C GLY A 218 -13.47 -32.24 -14.71
N LEU A 219 -13.02 -31.80 -15.89
CA LEU A 219 -12.54 -30.43 -16.07
C LEU A 219 -13.68 -29.44 -15.80
N PRO A 220 -13.42 -28.30 -15.13
CA PRO A 220 -14.40 -27.24 -15.02
C PRO A 220 -14.78 -26.77 -16.44
N PRO A 221 -16.02 -26.29 -16.65
CA PRO A 221 -16.41 -25.76 -17.96
C PRO A 221 -15.49 -24.58 -18.33
N PRO A 222 -15.21 -24.39 -19.62
CA PRO A 222 -14.30 -23.35 -20.06
C PRO A 222 -14.81 -21.98 -19.63
N PRO A 223 -13.91 -21.07 -19.18
CA PRO A 223 -14.30 -19.72 -18.81
C PRO A 223 -14.86 -18.96 -20.02
N VAL A 224 -15.87 -18.12 -19.78
CA VAL A 224 -16.45 -17.23 -20.79
C VAL A 224 -15.84 -15.85 -20.62
N PHE A 225 -15.14 -15.37 -21.63
CA PHE A 225 -14.60 -14.01 -21.65
C PHE A 225 -15.56 -13.06 -22.35
N SER A 226 -15.83 -11.92 -21.71
CA SER A 226 -16.53 -10.79 -22.33
C SER A 226 -15.55 -9.65 -22.51
N LEU A 227 -15.29 -9.25 -23.76
CA LEU A 227 -14.47 -8.09 -24.07
C LEU A 227 -15.36 -6.84 -24.09
N ILE A 228 -14.97 -5.82 -23.33
CA ILE A 228 -15.74 -4.58 -23.18
C ILE A 228 -14.86 -3.41 -23.59
N GLN A 229 -15.44 -2.50 -24.38
CA GLN A 229 -14.79 -1.29 -24.85
C GLN A 229 -15.46 -0.08 -24.21
N ALA A 230 -14.67 0.98 -23.94
CA ALA A 230 -15.21 2.24 -23.43
C ALA A 230 -16.21 2.84 -24.44
N GLY A 231 -17.43 3.10 -23.97
CA GLY A 231 -18.45 3.85 -24.71
C GLY A 231 -18.40 5.35 -24.41
N ASP A 232 -19.41 6.08 -24.88
CA ASP A 232 -19.57 7.51 -24.60
C ASP A 232 -19.68 7.77 -23.09
N LYS A 233 -18.98 8.80 -22.62
CA LYS A 233 -18.95 9.18 -21.20
C LYS A 233 -20.20 9.99 -20.89
N VAL A 234 -21.00 9.53 -19.94
CA VAL A 234 -22.24 10.20 -19.53
C VAL A 234 -22.23 10.42 -18.02
N VAL A 235 -22.30 11.68 -17.61
CA VAL A 235 -22.40 12.11 -16.21
C VAL A 235 -23.70 12.87 -16.01
N CYS A 236 -24.41 12.64 -14.92
CA CYS A 236 -25.57 13.43 -14.53
C CYS A 236 -25.45 13.91 -13.10
N LEU A 237 -25.54 15.23 -12.91
CA LEU A 237 -25.62 15.86 -11.60
C LEU A 237 -27.07 15.82 -11.12
N VAL A 238 -27.31 15.26 -9.93
CA VAL A 238 -28.62 15.18 -9.29
C VAL A 238 -28.55 15.97 -7.98
N LEU A 239 -29.08 17.19 -8.02
CA LEU A 239 -28.81 18.24 -7.03
C LEU A 239 -30.05 18.54 -6.17
N ASP A 240 -29.93 18.38 -4.86
CA ASP A 240 -30.96 18.78 -3.90
C ASP A 240 -31.10 20.32 -3.85
N VAL A 241 -32.34 20.81 -3.91
CA VAL A 241 -32.71 22.23 -3.81
C VAL A 241 -33.79 22.45 -2.75
N SER A 242 -33.99 21.52 -1.82
CA SER A 242 -34.95 21.66 -0.71
C SER A 242 -34.57 22.75 0.29
N SER A 243 -35.53 23.16 1.12
CA SER A 243 -35.34 24.22 2.12
C SER A 243 -34.11 24.03 3.03
N LYS A 244 -33.72 22.78 3.32
CA LYS A 244 -32.52 22.46 4.10
C LYS A 244 -31.20 22.89 3.44
N MET A 245 -31.20 23.17 2.14
CA MET A 245 -30.04 23.67 1.42
C MET A 245 -29.72 25.15 1.73
N GLU A 246 -30.63 25.86 2.40
CA GLU A 246 -30.40 27.22 2.92
C GLU A 246 -29.52 27.21 4.19
N GLU A 247 -29.54 26.12 4.96
CA GLU A 247 -28.73 25.97 6.17
C GLU A 247 -27.23 25.96 5.82
N ALA A 248 -26.41 26.60 6.66
CA ALA A 248 -24.94 26.58 6.58
C ALA A 248 -24.35 26.85 5.18
N ASP A 249 -25.03 27.68 4.38
CA ASP A 249 -24.67 28.00 2.99
C ASP A 249 -24.49 26.76 2.09
N ARG A 250 -25.22 25.66 2.37
CA ARG A 250 -25.09 24.37 1.64
C ARG A 250 -25.30 24.54 0.14
N LEU A 251 -26.31 25.30 -0.31
CA LEU A 251 -26.55 25.54 -1.74
C LEU A 251 -25.38 26.28 -2.39
N LEU A 252 -24.85 27.32 -1.74
CA LEU A 252 -23.70 28.06 -2.28
C LEU A 252 -22.47 27.14 -2.41
N ARG A 253 -22.18 26.35 -1.37
CA ARG A 253 -21.09 25.36 -1.41
C ARG A 253 -21.29 24.36 -2.54
N LEU A 254 -22.52 23.91 -2.75
CA LEU A 254 -22.89 23.00 -3.85
C LEU A 254 -22.63 23.65 -5.21
N GLN A 255 -23.04 24.90 -5.40
CA GLN A 255 -22.80 25.62 -6.64
C GLN A 255 -21.29 25.81 -6.89
N GLN A 256 -20.52 26.17 -5.87
CA GLN A 256 -19.06 26.31 -5.96
C GLN A 256 -18.38 25.00 -6.38
N ALA A 257 -18.76 23.89 -5.73
CA ALA A 257 -18.18 22.58 -6.04
C ALA A 257 -18.64 22.03 -7.40
N ALA A 258 -19.89 22.27 -7.79
CA ALA A 258 -20.41 21.90 -9.10
C ALA A 258 -19.79 22.73 -10.23
N GLU A 259 -19.57 24.04 -10.03
CA GLU A 259 -18.80 24.88 -10.95
C GLU A 259 -17.38 24.36 -11.11
N PHE A 260 -16.70 24.07 -10.00
CA PHE A 260 -15.38 23.46 -10.04
C PHE A 260 -15.36 22.14 -10.83
N TYR A 261 -16.34 21.27 -10.59
CA TYR A 261 -16.44 20.00 -11.30
C TYR A 261 -16.63 20.20 -12.82
N LEU A 262 -17.60 21.03 -13.22
CA LEU A 262 -17.93 21.29 -14.62
C LEU A 262 -16.83 22.07 -15.35
N MET A 263 -16.15 23.00 -14.68
CA MET A 263 -15.10 23.81 -15.29
C MET A 263 -13.76 23.07 -15.37
N GLN A 264 -13.42 22.24 -14.36
CA GLN A 264 -12.07 21.71 -14.22
C GLN A 264 -11.96 20.19 -14.29
N ILE A 265 -12.92 19.45 -13.72
CA ILE A 265 -12.81 17.99 -13.53
C ILE A 265 -13.40 17.21 -14.71
N VAL A 266 -14.51 17.65 -15.30
CA VAL A 266 -15.13 16.92 -16.40
C VAL A 266 -14.25 16.95 -17.65
N GLU A 267 -13.90 15.79 -18.19
CA GLU A 267 -13.10 15.66 -19.41
C GLU A 267 -13.89 16.11 -20.65
N ILE A 268 -13.17 16.63 -21.66
CA ILE A 268 -13.77 16.92 -22.98
C ILE A 268 -14.38 15.65 -23.60
N HIS A 269 -15.37 15.85 -24.46
CA HIS A 269 -16.21 14.83 -25.08
C HIS A 269 -17.14 14.06 -24.12
N THR A 270 -17.21 14.46 -22.85
CA THR A 270 -18.18 13.92 -21.88
C THR A 270 -19.54 14.59 -22.04
N PHE A 271 -20.61 13.80 -22.06
CA PHE A 271 -21.98 14.27 -22.01
C PHE A 271 -22.39 14.53 -20.56
N VAL A 272 -22.90 15.71 -20.28
CA VAL A 272 -23.36 16.11 -18.94
C VAL A 272 -24.83 16.46 -18.96
N GLY A 273 -25.58 15.89 -18.02
CA GLY A 273 -26.95 16.28 -17.69
C GLY A 273 -27.03 16.91 -16.29
N ILE A 274 -27.99 17.81 -16.07
CA ILE A 274 -28.21 18.43 -14.75
C ILE A 274 -29.68 18.31 -14.39
N VAL A 275 -29.93 17.75 -13.20
CA VAL A 275 -31.24 17.57 -12.60
C VAL A 275 -31.22 18.19 -11.21
N SER A 276 -32.29 18.90 -10.87
CA SER A 276 -32.54 19.37 -9.51
C SER A 276 -33.74 18.64 -8.92
N PHE A 277 -33.80 18.50 -7.60
CA PHE A 277 -34.96 17.89 -6.96
C PHE A 277 -35.29 18.50 -5.58
N ASN A 278 -36.58 18.48 -5.27
CA ASN A 278 -37.18 18.70 -3.96
C ASN A 278 -38.19 17.55 -3.73
N SER A 279 -39.49 17.81 -3.56
CA SER A 279 -40.53 16.78 -3.64
C SER A 279 -40.67 16.17 -5.05
N LYS A 280 -40.27 16.91 -6.09
CA LYS A 280 -40.29 16.51 -7.50
C LYS A 280 -38.91 16.69 -8.13
N GLY A 281 -38.63 15.91 -9.18
CA GLY A 281 -37.43 16.08 -10.00
C GLY A 281 -37.69 16.99 -11.20
N GLU A 282 -36.74 17.84 -11.52
CA GLU A 282 -36.77 18.77 -12.65
C GLU A 282 -35.47 18.65 -13.47
N ILE A 283 -35.60 18.56 -14.79
CA ILE A 283 -34.44 18.53 -15.69
C ILE A 283 -34.04 19.98 -15.98
N ARG A 284 -32.85 20.37 -15.51
CA ARG A 284 -32.26 21.71 -15.71
C ARG A 284 -31.47 21.78 -17.01
N ALA A 285 -30.76 20.72 -17.35
CA ALA A 285 -30.04 20.60 -18.61
C ALA A 285 -30.19 19.18 -19.17
N GLN A 286 -30.52 19.09 -20.46
CA GLN A 286 -30.40 17.84 -21.22
C GLN A 286 -28.92 17.48 -21.41
N LEU A 287 -28.64 16.27 -21.90
CA LEU A 287 -27.27 15.86 -22.20
C LEU A 287 -26.60 16.82 -23.19
N HIS A 288 -25.59 17.54 -22.71
CA HIS A 288 -24.76 18.43 -23.49
C HIS A 288 -23.33 17.93 -23.49
N GLN A 289 -22.71 17.81 -24.66
CA GLN A 289 -21.33 17.36 -24.76
C GLN A 289 -20.37 18.52 -24.54
N ILE A 290 -19.38 18.35 -23.66
CA ILE A 290 -18.37 19.37 -23.40
C ILE A 290 -17.29 19.29 -24.48
N ASN A 291 -17.23 20.27 -25.39
CA ASN A 291 -16.17 20.38 -26.40
C ASN A 291 -15.33 21.65 -26.23
N SER A 292 -15.82 22.63 -25.47
CA SER A 292 -15.21 23.95 -25.28
C SER A 292 -15.47 24.51 -23.87
N ASP A 293 -14.75 25.59 -23.53
CA ASP A 293 -15.02 26.35 -22.29
C ASP A 293 -16.39 27.03 -22.28
N ASP A 294 -16.95 27.34 -23.45
CA ASP A 294 -18.28 27.94 -23.55
C ASP A 294 -19.37 26.91 -23.26
N ASP A 295 -19.18 25.64 -23.64
CA ASP A 295 -20.05 24.53 -23.21
C ASP A 295 -20.04 24.37 -21.68
N ARG A 296 -18.86 24.52 -21.05
CA ARG A 296 -18.73 24.46 -19.59
C ARG A 296 -19.48 25.61 -18.93
N LYS A 297 -19.31 26.84 -19.41
CA LYS A 297 -20.04 28.02 -18.90
C LYS A 297 -21.55 27.88 -19.08
N LEU A 298 -22.00 27.32 -20.22
CA LEU A 298 -23.40 27.03 -20.47
C LEU A 298 -23.95 26.06 -19.43
N LEU A 299 -23.27 24.96 -19.15
CA LEU A 299 -23.68 24.00 -18.11
C LEU A 299 -23.70 24.65 -16.71
N VAL A 300 -22.71 25.47 -16.37
CA VAL A 300 -22.68 26.22 -15.11
C VAL A 300 -23.89 27.16 -14.98
N SER A 301 -24.34 27.78 -16.08
CA SER A 301 -25.53 28.65 -16.06
C SER A 301 -26.84 27.91 -15.77
N HIS A 302 -26.88 26.58 -15.93
CA HIS A 302 -28.04 25.74 -15.60
C HIS A 302 -28.04 25.23 -14.16
N LEU A 303 -27.01 25.56 -13.35
CA LEU A 303 -26.99 25.18 -11.95
C LEU A 303 -28.15 25.86 -11.18
N PRO A 304 -28.76 25.18 -10.20
CA PRO A 304 -29.87 25.73 -9.45
C PRO A 304 -29.42 26.97 -8.66
N SER A 305 -30.13 28.09 -8.82
CA SER A 305 -29.79 29.38 -8.20
C SER A 305 -30.56 29.69 -6.91
N THR A 306 -31.66 28.98 -6.66
CA THR A 306 -32.57 29.25 -5.55
C THR A 306 -32.95 27.96 -4.84
N VAL A 307 -33.25 28.10 -3.54
CA VAL A 307 -33.79 27.04 -2.71
C VAL A 307 -35.32 27.02 -2.86
N SER A 308 -35.90 25.83 -2.87
CA SER A 308 -37.36 25.63 -2.86
C SER A 308 -37.93 25.85 -1.47
N ALA A 309 -39.12 26.44 -1.40
CA ALA A 309 -39.87 26.58 -0.16
C ALA A 309 -40.41 25.23 0.39
N GLU A 310 -40.34 24.16 -0.39
CA GLU A 310 -40.79 22.82 0.01
C GLU A 310 -39.75 22.13 0.90
N ALA A 311 -40.19 21.64 2.07
CA ALA A 311 -39.34 20.95 3.03
C ALA A 311 -39.14 19.45 2.72
N GLN A 312 -40.03 18.83 1.94
CA GLN A 312 -39.93 17.41 1.59
C GLN A 312 -38.97 17.19 0.43
N THR A 313 -38.06 16.23 0.59
CA THR A 313 -37.12 15.76 -0.44
C THR A 313 -37.52 14.37 -0.93
N SER A 314 -37.41 14.15 -2.24
CA SER A 314 -37.55 12.84 -2.87
C SER A 314 -36.34 12.57 -3.76
N VAL A 315 -35.36 11.88 -3.21
CA VAL A 315 -34.16 11.41 -3.91
C VAL A 315 -34.56 10.54 -5.08
N CYS A 316 -35.55 9.66 -4.89
CA CYS A 316 -36.05 8.79 -5.94
C CYS A 316 -36.65 9.56 -7.13
N SER A 317 -37.35 10.67 -6.89
CA SER A 317 -37.83 11.56 -7.97
C SER A 317 -36.67 12.19 -8.75
N GLY A 318 -35.62 12.64 -8.04
CA GLY A 318 -34.41 13.18 -8.66
C GLY A 318 -33.68 12.14 -9.51
N LEU A 319 -33.43 10.94 -8.96
CA LEU A 319 -32.78 9.84 -9.67
C LEU A 319 -33.57 9.38 -10.90
N LYS A 320 -34.90 9.29 -10.79
CA LYS A 320 -35.78 8.95 -11.93
C LYS A 320 -35.62 9.94 -13.08
N LYS A 321 -35.56 11.24 -12.79
CA LYS A 321 -35.30 12.27 -13.81
C LYS A 321 -33.87 12.22 -14.33
N GLY A 322 -32.91 11.89 -13.48
CA GLY A 322 -31.55 11.60 -13.90
C GLY A 322 -31.47 10.48 -14.94
N PHE A 323 -32.14 9.35 -14.67
CA PHE A 323 -32.25 8.22 -15.61
C PHE A 323 -32.92 8.63 -16.92
N GLU A 324 -34.03 9.39 -16.86
CA GLU A 324 -34.70 9.93 -18.05
C GLU A 324 -33.76 10.77 -18.93
N VAL A 325 -32.83 11.53 -18.33
CA VAL A 325 -31.85 12.33 -19.08
C VAL A 325 -30.80 11.44 -19.73
N VAL A 326 -30.20 10.52 -18.98
CA VAL A 326 -29.09 9.70 -19.50
C VAL A 326 -29.56 8.66 -20.53
N GLU A 327 -30.80 8.17 -20.41
CA GLU A 327 -31.38 7.21 -21.34
C GLU A 327 -31.61 7.80 -22.74
N LYS A 328 -31.67 9.13 -22.90
CA LYS A 328 -31.86 9.75 -24.21
C LYS A 328 -30.75 9.49 -25.21
N LEU A 329 -29.52 9.22 -24.75
CA LEU A 329 -28.39 8.99 -25.65
C LEU A 329 -28.48 7.62 -26.33
N ASN A 330 -28.65 6.56 -25.54
CA ASN A 330 -28.51 5.17 -26.00
C ASN A 330 -29.71 4.27 -25.66
N GLY A 331 -30.81 4.84 -25.16
CA GLY A 331 -32.00 4.11 -24.70
C GLY A 331 -31.81 3.34 -23.40
N LYS A 332 -30.65 3.49 -22.74
CA LYS A 332 -30.29 2.82 -21.47
C LYS A 332 -29.40 3.72 -20.63
N ALA A 333 -29.56 3.66 -19.31
CA ALA A 333 -28.71 4.34 -18.32
C ALA A 333 -27.42 3.57 -17.96
N HIS A 334 -27.17 2.44 -18.64
CA HIS A 334 -26.09 1.53 -18.31
C HIS A 334 -24.73 2.19 -18.53
N GLY A 335 -23.87 2.16 -17.51
CA GLY A 335 -22.54 2.75 -17.59
C GLY A 335 -22.48 4.26 -17.35
N SER A 336 -23.61 4.92 -17.11
CA SER A 336 -23.65 6.34 -16.73
C SER A 336 -23.21 6.57 -15.29
N VAL A 337 -22.66 7.75 -15.00
CA VAL A 337 -22.30 8.20 -13.64
C VAL A 337 -23.36 9.17 -13.13
N MET A 338 -23.94 8.90 -11.98
CA MET A 338 -24.85 9.80 -11.28
C MET A 338 -24.12 10.38 -10.06
N ILE A 339 -24.12 11.71 -9.92
CA ILE A 339 -23.59 12.39 -8.72
C ILE A 339 -24.77 12.96 -7.96
N LEU A 340 -25.18 12.26 -6.90
CA LEU A 340 -26.28 12.64 -6.03
C LEU A 340 -25.74 13.47 -4.88
N VAL A 341 -26.22 14.71 -4.76
CA VAL A 341 -25.92 15.57 -3.61
C VAL A 341 -27.21 15.86 -2.86
N THR A 342 -27.25 15.57 -1.56
CA THR A 342 -28.45 15.74 -0.74
C THR A 342 -28.15 16.16 0.69
N SER A 343 -29.00 17.04 1.22
CA SER A 343 -29.06 17.40 2.64
C SER A 343 -29.67 16.32 3.53
N GLY A 344 -30.23 15.29 2.90
CA GLY A 344 -30.85 14.15 3.56
C GLY A 344 -32.25 14.41 4.13
N GLY A 345 -32.85 13.36 4.70
CA GLY A 345 -34.22 13.36 5.24
C GLY A 345 -35.28 12.69 4.35
N ASP A 346 -34.87 12.00 3.29
CA ASP A 346 -35.78 11.12 2.54
C ASP A 346 -35.79 9.72 3.16
N GLU A 347 -36.84 9.40 3.91
CA GLU A 347 -37.05 8.06 4.50
C GLU A 347 -37.44 7.00 3.46
N HIS A 348 -37.76 7.41 2.24
CA HIS A 348 -38.30 6.57 1.18
C HIS A 348 -37.27 6.19 0.11
N ILE A 349 -35.98 6.40 0.36
CA ILE A 349 -34.90 6.05 -0.58
C ILE A 349 -34.93 4.57 -0.99
N GLY A 350 -35.32 3.69 -0.07
CA GLY A 350 -35.45 2.25 -0.36
C GLY A 350 -36.40 1.94 -1.53
N ASN A 351 -37.36 2.82 -1.83
CA ASN A 351 -38.35 2.61 -2.89
C ASN A 351 -37.74 2.59 -4.30
N CYS A 352 -36.59 3.25 -4.52
CA CYS A 352 -35.92 3.24 -5.81
C CYS A 352 -34.67 2.35 -5.86
N LEU A 353 -34.33 1.63 -4.80
CA LEU A 353 -33.14 0.76 -4.76
C LEU A 353 -33.14 -0.26 -5.92
N LEU A 354 -34.26 -0.95 -6.17
CA LEU A 354 -34.36 -1.89 -7.28
C LEU A 354 -34.21 -1.21 -8.65
N THR A 355 -34.75 0.01 -8.81
CA THR A 355 -34.61 0.76 -10.07
C THR A 355 -33.16 1.14 -10.30
N VAL A 356 -32.48 1.64 -9.25
CA VAL A 356 -31.06 1.98 -9.25
C VAL A 356 -30.19 0.76 -9.61
N LEU A 357 -30.44 -0.40 -9.00
CA LEU A 357 -29.68 -1.61 -9.29
C LEU A 357 -29.92 -2.10 -10.73
N SER A 358 -31.16 -1.97 -11.23
CA SER A 358 -31.51 -2.38 -12.59
C SER A 358 -30.97 -1.44 -13.67
N SER A 359 -30.64 -0.19 -13.33
CA SER A 359 -30.21 0.82 -14.32
C SER A 359 -28.80 0.56 -14.85
N GLY A 360 -27.96 -0.16 -14.08
CA GLY A 360 -26.54 -0.36 -14.39
C GLY A 360 -25.70 0.92 -14.32
N SER A 361 -26.21 1.96 -13.67
CA SER A 361 -25.50 3.23 -13.45
C SER A 361 -24.72 3.20 -12.13
N THR A 362 -23.62 3.94 -12.06
CA THR A 362 -22.86 4.14 -10.81
C THR A 362 -23.36 5.39 -10.11
N ILE A 363 -23.73 5.30 -8.83
CA ILE A 363 -24.20 6.45 -8.05
C ILE A 363 -23.15 6.82 -7.02
N HIS A 364 -22.61 8.04 -7.11
CA HIS A 364 -21.83 8.66 -6.05
C HIS A 364 -22.77 9.50 -5.18
N SER A 365 -22.68 9.37 -3.85
CA SER A 365 -23.52 10.09 -2.91
C SER A 365 -22.70 11.06 -2.07
N ILE A 366 -23.13 12.31 -2.02
CA ILE A 366 -22.58 13.35 -1.15
C ILE A 366 -23.68 13.77 -0.17
N ALA A 367 -23.53 13.36 1.09
CA ALA A 367 -24.45 13.71 2.18
C ALA A 367 -23.99 14.99 2.88
N LEU A 368 -24.92 15.93 3.10
CA LEU A 368 -24.63 17.23 3.73
C LEU A 368 -25.26 17.33 5.11
N GLY A 369 -24.49 17.80 6.09
CA GLY A 369 -24.97 18.09 7.45
C GLY A 369 -25.32 16.85 8.28
N SER A 370 -25.84 17.06 9.49
CA SER A 370 -25.97 16.02 10.53
C SER A 370 -27.13 15.02 10.36
N SER A 371 -27.72 14.90 9.18
CA SER A 371 -28.84 13.98 8.98
C SER A 371 -28.36 12.59 8.56
N VAL A 372 -28.41 11.65 9.50
CA VAL A 372 -28.16 10.22 9.24
C VAL A 372 -29.27 9.70 8.35
N VAL A 373 -29.04 9.70 7.04
CA VAL A 373 -29.94 9.02 6.10
C VAL A 373 -29.57 7.55 6.05
N LYS A 374 -30.28 6.75 6.85
CA LYS A 374 -30.30 5.30 6.67
C LYS A 374 -30.63 5.02 5.19
N ASN A 375 -29.86 4.15 4.54
CA ASN A 375 -30.03 3.69 3.15
C ASN A 375 -29.40 4.55 2.03
N LEU A 376 -28.95 5.79 2.27
CA LEU A 376 -28.22 6.55 1.24
C LEU A 376 -26.86 5.88 0.93
N GLU A 377 -26.23 5.33 1.96
CA GLU A 377 -24.96 4.60 1.87
C GLU A 377 -25.08 3.32 1.03
N GLU A 378 -26.23 2.64 1.10
CA GLU A 378 -26.50 1.41 0.35
C GLU A 378 -26.50 1.65 -1.16
N LEU A 379 -27.01 2.80 -1.63
CA LEU A 379 -27.05 3.14 -3.05
C LEU A 379 -25.64 3.17 -3.66
N SER A 380 -24.72 3.89 -3.02
CA SER A 380 -23.34 4.01 -3.49
C SER A 380 -22.60 2.68 -3.36
N HIS A 381 -22.79 1.96 -2.26
CA HIS A 381 -22.14 0.67 -2.04
C HIS A 381 -22.53 -0.37 -3.09
N HIS A 382 -23.83 -0.55 -3.35
CA HIS A 382 -24.30 -1.57 -4.30
C HIS A 382 -24.10 -1.21 -5.77
N THR A 383 -23.98 0.08 -6.11
CA THR A 383 -23.69 0.52 -7.49
C THR A 383 -22.19 0.67 -7.78
N GLY A 384 -21.34 0.40 -6.79
CA GLY A 384 -19.90 0.57 -6.89
C GLY A 384 -19.47 2.04 -6.97
N GLY A 385 -20.29 2.96 -6.47
CA GLY A 385 -19.93 4.36 -6.28
C GLY A 385 -19.08 4.60 -5.03
N VAL A 386 -18.83 5.88 -4.74
CA VAL A 386 -18.10 6.33 -3.54
C VAL A 386 -19.03 7.25 -2.77
N LYS A 387 -19.04 7.11 -1.44
CA LYS A 387 -19.81 7.96 -0.54
C LYS A 387 -18.92 9.03 0.09
N PHE A 388 -19.50 10.21 0.25
CA PHE A 388 -18.86 11.36 0.87
C PHE A 388 -19.81 11.99 1.89
N PHE A 389 -19.21 12.58 2.90
CA PHE A 389 -19.87 13.34 3.94
C PHE A 389 -19.29 14.75 3.97
N VAL A 390 -20.15 15.75 4.07
CA VAL A 390 -19.78 17.16 4.12
C VAL A 390 -20.34 17.78 5.40
N PRO A 391 -19.50 18.09 6.40
CA PRO A 391 -19.96 18.75 7.62
C PRO A 391 -20.38 20.20 7.34
N ASP A 392 -21.26 20.72 8.20
CA ASP A 392 -21.73 22.12 8.19
C ASP A 392 -20.72 23.09 8.81
N LYS A 393 -19.46 22.96 8.40
CA LYS A 393 -18.36 23.84 8.81
C LYS A 393 -18.01 24.77 7.65
N SER A 394 -18.08 26.08 7.91
CA SER A 394 -17.83 27.13 6.91
C SER A 394 -16.46 27.01 6.24
N ASN A 395 -15.43 26.59 6.98
CA ASN A 395 -14.05 26.42 6.51
C ASN A 395 -13.77 25.05 5.85
N SER A 396 -14.69 24.07 5.88
CA SER A 396 -14.45 22.75 5.30
C SER A 396 -14.50 22.78 3.76
N ASN A 397 -13.48 22.19 3.12
CA ASN A 397 -13.39 21.97 1.67
C ASN A 397 -13.92 20.61 1.20
N SER A 398 -14.43 19.79 2.13
CA SER A 398 -14.90 18.42 1.89
C SER A 398 -15.79 18.26 0.65
N MET A 399 -16.65 19.24 0.33
CA MET A 399 -17.49 19.18 -0.85
C MET A 399 -16.70 19.30 -2.16
N ILE A 400 -15.74 20.24 -2.25
CA ILE A 400 -14.86 20.34 -3.42
C ILE A 400 -13.97 19.09 -3.51
N ASP A 401 -13.48 18.59 -2.38
CA ASP A 401 -12.66 17.38 -2.29
C ASP A 401 -13.45 16.12 -2.71
N ALA A 402 -14.76 16.09 -2.47
CA ALA A 402 -15.63 15.01 -2.93
C ALA A 402 -15.79 15.06 -4.46
N PHE A 403 -16.11 16.22 -5.03
CA PHE A 403 -16.22 16.39 -6.48
C PHE A 403 -14.89 16.15 -7.21
N SER A 404 -13.74 16.51 -6.62
CA SER A 404 -12.43 16.24 -7.21
C SER A 404 -12.12 14.74 -7.29
N ARG A 405 -12.61 13.96 -6.32
CA ARG A 405 -12.38 12.50 -6.24
C ARG A 405 -13.25 11.69 -7.19
N ILE A 406 -14.43 12.20 -7.58
CA ILE A 406 -15.37 11.51 -8.47
C ILE A 406 -14.82 11.53 -9.91
N PRO A 407 -14.49 10.37 -10.50
CA PRO A 407 -13.92 10.34 -11.84
C PRO A 407 -14.97 10.74 -12.88
N SER A 408 -14.60 11.61 -13.81
CA SER A 408 -15.41 11.97 -14.98
C SER A 408 -15.08 11.15 -16.23
N GLY A 409 -13.99 10.37 -16.21
CA GLY A 409 -13.40 9.71 -17.38
C GLY A 409 -13.01 8.24 -17.23
N THR A 410 -12.09 7.78 -18.07
CA THR A 410 -11.71 6.36 -18.25
C THR A 410 -10.85 5.77 -17.12
N GLY A 411 -10.34 6.61 -16.22
CA GLY A 411 -9.32 6.20 -15.26
C GLY A 411 -7.89 6.44 -15.74
N ASP A 412 -7.70 7.11 -16.89
CA ASP A 412 -6.36 7.47 -17.39
C ASP A 412 -5.74 8.56 -16.52
N ILE A 413 -4.72 8.18 -15.76
CA ILE A 413 -4.04 9.06 -14.80
C ILE A 413 -3.40 10.30 -15.44
N PHE A 414 -3.11 10.27 -16.75
CA PHE A 414 -2.52 11.42 -17.45
C PHE A 414 -3.55 12.47 -17.84
N GLN A 415 -4.82 12.07 -18.00
CA GLN A 415 -5.92 12.99 -18.32
C GLN A 415 -6.63 13.49 -17.07
N GLN A 416 -6.53 12.76 -15.97
CA GLN A 416 -7.14 13.13 -14.69
C GLN A 416 -6.51 14.38 -14.08
N ARG A 417 -7.38 15.18 -13.44
CA ARG A 417 -6.96 16.27 -12.56
C ARG A 417 -6.48 15.67 -11.24
N ILE A 418 -5.32 16.10 -10.80
CA ILE A 418 -4.69 15.72 -9.54
C ILE A 418 -4.75 16.93 -8.63
N GLN A 419 -5.30 16.74 -7.43
CA GLN A 419 -5.38 17.78 -6.42
C GLN A 419 -4.06 17.88 -5.66
N LEU A 420 -3.43 19.05 -5.72
CA LEU A 420 -2.16 19.35 -5.08
C LEU A 420 -2.35 19.93 -3.69
N GLU A 421 -3.43 20.69 -3.49
CA GLU A 421 -3.71 21.44 -2.27
C GLU A 421 -5.22 21.59 -2.05
N SER A 422 -5.65 21.52 -0.79
CA SER A 422 -7.01 21.84 -0.36
C SER A 422 -7.04 22.34 1.08
N THR A 423 -7.02 23.66 1.21
CA THR A 423 -6.97 24.36 2.50
C THR A 423 -8.13 25.33 2.63
N GLY A 424 -8.70 25.40 3.83
CA GLY A 424 -9.78 26.31 4.17
C GLY A 424 -9.68 26.75 5.63
N GLU A 425 -9.77 28.05 5.87
CA GLU A 425 -9.63 28.63 7.21
C GLU A 425 -10.65 29.76 7.43
N ASN A 426 -11.10 29.91 8.67
CA ASN A 426 -11.89 31.06 9.10
C ASN A 426 -10.94 32.22 9.45
N VAL A 427 -10.81 33.17 8.53
CA VAL A 427 -9.84 34.28 8.63
C VAL A 427 -10.50 35.50 9.28
N LYS A 428 -9.89 36.00 10.36
CA LYS A 428 -10.35 37.21 11.08
C LYS A 428 -10.28 38.47 10.20
N PRO A 429 -11.04 39.52 10.53
CA PRO A 429 -10.94 40.82 9.84
C PRO A 429 -9.50 41.32 9.75
N HIS A 430 -9.09 41.79 8.57
CA HIS A 430 -7.74 42.31 8.30
C HIS A 430 -6.58 41.34 8.60
N HIS A 431 -6.87 40.04 8.67
CA HIS A 431 -5.85 38.99 8.73
C HIS A 431 -5.73 38.27 7.38
N GLN A 432 -4.65 37.50 7.23
CA GLN A 432 -4.34 36.80 5.99
C GLN A 432 -4.22 35.29 6.22
N LEU A 433 -4.72 34.50 5.27
CA LEU A 433 -4.35 33.10 5.10
C LEU A 433 -3.17 33.04 4.14
N LYS A 434 -2.03 32.52 4.59
CA LYS A 434 -0.83 32.37 3.77
C LYS A 434 -0.31 30.94 3.88
N ASN A 435 -0.16 30.28 2.74
CA ASN A 435 0.35 28.91 2.69
C ASN A 435 1.09 28.65 1.36
N THR A 436 1.69 27.48 1.23
CA THR A 436 2.48 27.09 0.06
C THR A 436 2.01 25.77 -0.52
N VAL A 437 2.25 25.57 -1.82
CA VAL A 437 2.00 24.31 -2.53
C VAL A 437 3.19 24.00 -3.42
N THR A 438 3.60 22.74 -3.46
CA THR A 438 4.72 22.31 -4.29
C THR A 438 4.20 21.65 -5.57
N VAL A 439 4.59 22.20 -6.72
CA VAL A 439 4.38 21.62 -8.05
C VAL A 439 5.66 20.89 -8.43
N ASP A 440 5.60 19.57 -8.58
CA ASP A 440 6.76 18.77 -8.98
C ASP A 440 6.81 18.56 -10.50
N ASN A 441 7.90 17.99 -11.02
CA ASN A 441 8.13 17.85 -12.46
C ASN A 441 7.14 16.90 -13.17
N SER A 442 6.41 16.06 -12.44
CA SER A 442 5.46 15.11 -13.01
C SER A 442 4.08 15.71 -13.27
N VAL A 443 3.81 16.90 -12.74
CA VAL A 443 2.58 17.67 -12.93
C VAL A 443 2.92 19.08 -13.40
N GLY A 444 1.94 19.84 -13.87
CA GLY A 444 2.14 21.24 -14.24
C GLY A 444 1.21 21.70 -15.35
N ASN A 445 0.72 20.79 -16.19
CA ASN A 445 -0.23 21.13 -17.24
C ASN A 445 -1.58 21.50 -16.63
N ASP A 446 -2.23 22.51 -17.21
CA ASP A 446 -3.54 23.04 -16.79
C ASP A 446 -3.63 23.31 -15.27
N THR A 447 -2.53 23.78 -14.68
CA THR A 447 -2.51 24.08 -13.24
C THR A 447 -3.46 25.21 -12.94
N THR A 448 -4.46 24.96 -12.09
CA THR A 448 -5.52 25.91 -11.78
C THR A 448 -5.60 26.16 -10.28
N PHE A 449 -5.55 27.44 -9.91
CA PHE A 449 -5.81 27.93 -8.56
C PHE A 449 -7.27 28.37 -8.48
N LEU A 450 -8.05 27.72 -7.62
CA LEU A 450 -9.42 28.10 -7.30
C LEU A 450 -9.48 28.68 -5.89
N VAL A 451 -9.96 29.90 -5.78
CA VAL A 451 -10.26 30.56 -4.52
C VAL A 451 -11.78 30.65 -4.37
N THR A 452 -12.29 30.25 -3.22
CA THR A 452 -13.72 30.41 -2.87
C THR A 452 -13.86 31.09 -1.51
N TRP A 453 -14.93 31.85 -1.36
CA TRP A 453 -15.20 32.60 -0.13
C TRP A 453 -16.70 32.63 0.20
N GLN A 454 -17.00 33.04 1.42
CA GLN A 454 -18.36 33.05 1.94
C GLN A 454 -19.05 34.42 1.85
N THR A 455 -18.36 35.56 1.99
CA THR A 455 -19.06 36.86 2.01
C THR A 455 -19.38 37.38 0.61
N SER A 456 -20.12 38.48 0.50
CA SER A 456 -20.53 39.04 -0.80
C SER A 456 -19.38 39.61 -1.63
N GLY A 457 -18.24 39.97 -1.03
CA GLY A 457 -17.10 40.57 -1.73
C GLY A 457 -15.87 39.66 -1.75
N PRO A 458 -15.07 39.67 -2.83
CA PRO A 458 -13.88 38.83 -2.93
C PRO A 458 -12.80 39.25 -1.92
N PRO A 459 -11.97 38.30 -1.44
CA PRO A 459 -10.73 38.63 -0.74
C PRO A 459 -9.72 39.27 -1.70
N GLU A 460 -8.70 39.90 -1.15
CA GLU A 460 -7.51 40.24 -1.93
C GLU A 460 -6.65 38.97 -2.10
N ILE A 461 -6.29 38.66 -3.34
CA ILE A 461 -5.58 37.43 -3.72
C ILE A 461 -4.20 37.82 -4.24
N ALA A 462 -3.16 37.19 -3.69
CA ALA A 462 -1.80 37.28 -4.21
C ALA A 462 -1.19 35.88 -4.34
N LEU A 463 -0.65 35.57 -5.51
CA LEU A 463 0.07 34.33 -5.80
C LEU A 463 1.48 34.66 -6.29
N VAL A 464 2.47 33.93 -5.81
CA VAL A 464 3.87 34.07 -6.21
C VAL A 464 4.36 32.72 -6.73
N ASP A 465 4.87 32.70 -7.96
CA ASP A 465 5.46 31.52 -8.57
C ASP A 465 6.92 31.28 -8.10
N PRO A 466 7.51 30.12 -8.41
CA PRO A 466 8.89 29.80 -8.00
C PRO A 466 9.95 30.76 -8.57
N ASN A 467 9.65 31.43 -9.68
CA ASN A 467 10.53 32.39 -10.35
C ASN A 467 10.34 33.84 -9.83
N GLY A 468 9.42 34.06 -8.89
CA GLY A 468 9.13 35.35 -8.29
C GLY A 468 8.10 36.20 -9.05
N ARG A 469 7.47 35.67 -10.11
CA ARG A 469 6.35 36.34 -10.78
C ARG A 469 5.14 36.37 -9.84
N LYS A 470 4.48 37.52 -9.81
CA LYS A 470 3.31 37.74 -8.96
C LYS A 470 2.05 37.81 -9.81
N TYR A 471 0.99 37.19 -9.31
CA TYR A 471 -0.37 37.30 -9.83
C TYR A 471 -1.24 37.89 -8.73
N TYR A 472 -2.15 38.77 -9.11
CA TYR A 472 -3.04 39.49 -8.22
C TYR A 472 -4.50 39.19 -8.55
N THR A 473 -5.44 39.68 -7.74
CA THR A 473 -6.89 39.49 -7.96
C THR A 473 -7.34 39.83 -9.39
N SER A 474 -6.71 40.80 -10.07
CA SER A 474 -7.03 41.18 -11.45
C SER A 474 -6.72 40.10 -12.50
N ASP A 475 -5.81 39.18 -12.20
CA ASP A 475 -5.45 38.07 -13.10
C ASP A 475 -6.45 36.91 -13.00
N PHE A 476 -7.29 36.90 -11.96
CA PHE A 476 -8.27 35.83 -11.73
C PHE A 476 -9.59 36.13 -12.45
N ILE A 477 -10.13 35.12 -13.13
CA ILE A 477 -11.49 35.15 -13.64
C ILE A 477 -12.42 34.95 -12.44
N THR A 478 -13.13 36.01 -12.09
CA THR A 478 -14.02 36.05 -10.92
C THR A 478 -15.47 35.80 -11.35
N ASN A 479 -16.17 34.94 -10.62
CA ASN A 479 -17.61 34.75 -10.71
C ASN A 479 -18.26 35.25 -9.41
N PRO A 480 -18.74 36.51 -9.37
CA PRO A 480 -19.31 37.10 -8.15
C PRO A 480 -20.56 36.38 -7.65
N ALA A 481 -21.35 35.79 -8.55
CA ALA A 481 -22.58 35.08 -8.19
C ALA A 481 -22.28 33.81 -7.39
N LEU A 482 -21.24 33.08 -7.78
CA LEU A 482 -20.81 31.84 -7.12
C LEU A 482 -19.72 32.07 -6.06
N ARG A 483 -19.23 33.30 -5.91
CA ARG A 483 -18.16 33.68 -4.97
C ARG A 483 -16.89 32.85 -5.20
N THR A 484 -16.51 32.72 -6.47
CA THR A 484 -15.32 31.99 -6.91
C THR A 484 -14.39 32.88 -7.73
N ALA A 485 -13.09 32.60 -7.65
CA ALA A 485 -12.07 33.23 -8.48
C ALA A 485 -11.10 32.14 -8.95
N ARG A 486 -10.85 32.06 -10.26
CA ARG A 486 -9.97 31.05 -10.86
C ARG A 486 -8.83 31.67 -11.66
N LEU A 487 -7.65 31.09 -11.51
CA LEU A 487 -6.49 31.40 -12.35
C LEU A 487 -5.95 30.10 -12.95
N CYS A 488 -5.96 30.01 -14.27
CA CYS A 488 -5.29 28.94 -15.00
C CYS A 488 -3.90 29.41 -15.41
N ILE A 489 -2.86 28.68 -15.03
CA ILE A 489 -1.50 28.98 -15.44
C ILE A 489 -1.34 28.56 -16.92
N PRO A 490 -0.86 29.45 -17.80
CA PRO A 490 -0.69 29.11 -19.21
C PRO A 490 0.47 28.14 -19.41
N GLY A 491 0.25 27.11 -20.23
CA GLY A 491 1.24 26.08 -20.51
C GLY A 491 1.50 25.14 -19.34
N THR A 492 2.73 24.69 -19.19
CA THR A 492 3.17 23.86 -18.06
C THR A 492 3.65 24.78 -16.94
N ALA A 493 3.01 24.70 -15.77
CA ALA A 493 3.41 25.45 -14.60
C ALA A 493 4.83 25.09 -14.15
N GLU A 494 5.59 26.11 -13.73
CA GLU A 494 6.96 25.97 -13.28
C GLU A 494 7.05 25.05 -12.05
N PRO A 495 7.91 24.02 -12.09
CA PRO A 495 8.17 23.17 -10.93
C PRO A 495 8.82 23.98 -9.79
N GLY A 496 8.33 23.79 -8.58
CA GLY A 496 8.85 24.44 -7.38
C GLY A 496 7.76 24.79 -6.37
N LEU A 497 8.14 25.66 -5.42
CA LEU A 497 7.27 26.10 -4.35
C LEU A 497 6.48 27.35 -4.77
N TRP A 498 5.16 27.22 -4.86
CA TRP A 498 4.23 28.32 -5.10
C TRP A 498 3.68 28.82 -3.76
N THR A 499 3.58 30.14 -3.58
CA THR A 499 3.06 30.75 -2.35
C THR A 499 1.79 31.54 -2.65
N TYR A 500 0.70 31.24 -1.96
CA TYR A 500 -0.54 32.01 -2.06
C TYR A 500 -0.85 32.73 -0.75
N THR A 501 -1.45 33.92 -0.87
CA THR A 501 -1.90 34.75 0.25
C THR A 501 -3.29 35.27 -0.06
N LEU A 502 -4.23 35.04 0.85
CA LEU A 502 -5.59 35.56 0.80
C LEU A 502 -5.82 36.51 1.98
N ASN A 503 -6.07 37.78 1.71
CA ASN A 503 -6.34 38.75 2.77
C ASN A 503 -7.84 38.94 2.94
N ASN A 504 -8.31 38.85 4.18
CA ASN A 504 -9.67 39.22 4.51
C ASN A 504 -9.78 40.75 4.63
N THR A 505 -10.32 41.38 3.59
CA THR A 505 -10.54 42.82 3.50
C THR A 505 -11.80 43.29 4.23
N HIS A 506 -12.64 42.36 4.71
CA HIS A 506 -13.90 42.66 5.39
C HIS A 506 -13.74 42.85 6.89
N HIS A 507 -14.73 43.50 7.51
CA HIS A 507 -14.82 43.70 8.95
C HIS A 507 -15.43 42.51 9.71
N SER A 508 -15.79 41.42 9.01
CA SER A 508 -16.33 40.19 9.60
C SER A 508 -15.41 38.99 9.39
N LEU A 509 -15.56 37.98 10.24
CA LEU A 509 -14.94 36.67 10.02
C LEU A 509 -15.39 36.12 8.67
N GLN A 510 -14.46 35.54 7.91
CA GLN A 510 -14.77 34.96 6.60
C GLN A 510 -14.04 33.64 6.42
N ALA A 511 -14.76 32.61 5.95
CA ALA A 511 -14.14 31.38 5.46
C ALA A 511 -13.48 31.65 4.10
N LEU A 512 -12.16 31.47 4.04
CA LEU A 512 -11.35 31.59 2.83
C LEU A 512 -10.74 30.24 2.49
N LYS A 513 -10.87 29.84 1.23
CA LYS A 513 -10.55 28.50 0.77
C LYS A 513 -9.76 28.53 -0.53
N VAL A 514 -8.74 27.68 -0.62
CA VAL A 514 -7.92 27.48 -1.81
C VAL A 514 -7.91 26.00 -2.17
N THR A 515 -8.13 25.74 -3.46
CA THR A 515 -7.93 24.42 -4.06
C THR A 515 -7.03 24.57 -5.27
N VAL A 516 -6.00 23.73 -5.35
CA VAL A 516 -5.06 23.72 -6.48
C VAL A 516 -5.14 22.37 -7.14
N THR A 517 -5.43 22.36 -8.44
CA THR A 517 -5.41 21.15 -9.26
C THR A 517 -4.42 21.30 -10.40
N SER A 518 -3.89 20.18 -10.88
CA SER A 518 -2.98 20.12 -12.01
C SER A 518 -3.18 18.81 -12.77
N ARG A 519 -2.54 18.68 -13.94
CA ARG A 519 -2.50 17.45 -14.74
C ARG A 519 -1.06 17.02 -14.92
N ALA A 520 -0.87 15.74 -15.27
CA ALA A 520 0.43 15.22 -15.67
C ALA A 520 1.11 16.12 -16.70
N SER A 521 2.39 16.44 -16.47
CA SER A 521 3.18 17.30 -17.34
C SER A 521 3.53 16.62 -18.68
N SER A 522 3.62 15.29 -18.67
CA SER A 522 3.98 14.46 -19.83
C SER A 522 3.29 13.10 -19.77
N SER A 523 3.01 12.51 -20.93
CA SER A 523 2.55 11.11 -21.04
C SER A 523 3.68 10.09 -20.87
N ALA A 524 4.94 10.53 -20.83
CA ALA A 524 6.10 9.65 -20.70
C ALA A 524 6.39 9.25 -19.24
N MET A 525 5.97 10.07 -18.27
CA MET A 525 6.26 9.84 -16.86
C MET A 525 4.98 9.94 -16.03
N PRO A 526 4.60 8.88 -15.29
CA PRO A 526 3.40 8.94 -14.47
C PRO A 526 3.58 9.92 -13.29
N PRO A 527 2.51 10.66 -12.93
CA PRO A 527 2.54 11.53 -11.79
C PRO A 527 2.55 10.77 -10.46
N ALA A 528 3.03 11.43 -9.41
CA ALA A 528 2.78 10.96 -8.04
C ALA A 528 1.28 11.05 -7.74
N THR A 529 0.71 9.97 -7.22
CA THR A 529 -0.71 9.80 -6.92
C THR A 529 -0.90 9.31 -5.49
N VAL A 530 -2.03 9.69 -4.89
CA VAL A 530 -2.43 9.28 -3.54
C VAL A 530 -3.84 8.73 -3.60
N GLU A 531 -3.98 7.48 -3.19
CA GLU A 531 -5.27 6.82 -3.07
C GLU A 531 -5.58 6.53 -1.61
N VAL A 532 -6.73 7.00 -1.15
CA VAL A 532 -7.14 6.90 0.26
C VAL A 532 -8.41 6.08 0.34
N PHE A 533 -8.47 5.17 1.31
CA PHE A 533 -9.65 4.36 1.58
C PHE A 533 -9.60 3.81 3.02
N VAL A 534 -10.74 3.32 3.50
CA VAL A 534 -10.89 2.68 4.82
C VAL A 534 -11.23 1.19 4.64
N GLU A 535 -10.96 0.36 5.66
CA GLU A 535 -11.30 -1.07 5.59
C GLU A 535 -12.81 -1.31 5.60
N ARG A 536 -13.53 -0.59 6.47
CA ARG A 536 -14.98 -0.74 6.68
C ARG A 536 -15.66 0.62 6.72
N ASP A 537 -16.76 0.70 5.99
CA ASP A 537 -17.56 1.89 5.80
C ASP A 537 -18.55 2.17 6.94
N SER A 538 -18.83 1.16 7.77
CA SER A 538 -19.81 1.21 8.87
C SER A 538 -19.34 0.41 10.10
N PRO A 539 -18.23 0.80 10.77
CA PRO A 539 -17.77 0.15 11.99
C PRO A 539 -18.78 0.31 13.14
N GLN A 540 -18.84 -0.69 14.02
CA GLN A 540 -19.57 -0.61 15.29
C GLN A 540 -18.57 -0.47 16.44
N PHE A 541 -18.76 0.52 17.29
CA PHE A 541 -18.00 0.66 18.53
C PHE A 541 -18.05 -0.66 19.35
N PRO A 542 -16.93 -1.15 19.91
CA PRO A 542 -15.60 -0.54 20.02
C PRO A 542 -14.60 -1.03 18.95
N HIS A 543 -15.02 -1.30 17.72
CA HIS A 543 -14.07 -1.69 16.66
C HIS A 543 -13.45 -0.44 16.00
N PRO A 544 -12.12 -0.41 15.78
CA PRO A 544 -11.45 0.70 15.13
C PRO A 544 -11.70 0.70 13.62
N VAL A 545 -11.41 1.83 12.97
CA VAL A 545 -11.30 1.97 11.52
C VAL A 545 -9.83 1.97 11.14
N MET A 546 -9.42 1.11 10.21
CA MET A 546 -8.10 1.22 9.59
C MET A 546 -8.16 2.18 8.40
N ILE A 547 -7.31 3.21 8.44
CA ILE A 547 -7.17 4.20 7.38
C ILE A 547 -5.92 3.84 6.57
N TYR A 548 -6.07 3.79 5.24
CA TYR A 548 -4.98 3.49 4.31
C TYR A 548 -4.76 4.66 3.35
N ALA A 549 -3.49 4.98 3.09
CA ALA A 549 -3.06 5.93 2.08
C ALA A 549 -1.96 5.30 1.22
N ASN A 550 -2.32 4.86 0.01
CA ASN A 550 -1.39 4.33 -0.97
C ASN A 550 -0.75 5.49 -1.75
N VAL A 551 0.54 5.71 -1.53
CA VAL A 551 1.33 6.80 -2.11
C VAL A 551 2.32 6.22 -3.11
N ARG A 552 2.10 6.52 -4.40
CA ARG A 552 2.88 5.91 -5.49
C ARG A 552 3.11 6.84 -6.67
N LYS A 553 4.20 6.64 -7.40
CA LYS A 553 4.47 7.23 -8.72
C LYS A 553 4.36 6.13 -9.77
N GLY A 554 3.25 6.08 -10.50
CA GLY A 554 2.93 4.91 -11.33
C GLY A 554 2.73 3.66 -10.47
N ILE A 555 3.61 2.66 -10.61
CA ILE A 555 3.63 1.45 -9.77
C ILE A 555 4.70 1.50 -8.66
N TYR A 556 5.48 2.57 -8.57
CA TYR A 556 6.55 2.71 -7.58
C TYR A 556 6.02 3.27 -6.27
N PRO A 557 6.25 2.60 -5.13
CA PRO A 557 5.90 3.17 -3.83
C PRO A 557 6.77 4.37 -3.52
N ILE A 558 6.17 5.41 -2.91
CA ILE A 558 6.90 6.58 -2.43
C ILE A 558 7.10 6.43 -0.92
N LEU A 559 8.36 6.24 -0.54
CA LEU A 559 8.77 6.00 0.84
C LEU A 559 9.16 7.32 1.53
N ASN A 560 9.16 7.33 2.86
CA ASN A 560 9.53 8.49 3.69
C ASN A 560 8.71 9.78 3.47
N ALA A 561 7.50 9.66 2.92
CA ALA A 561 6.57 10.77 2.80
C ALA A 561 5.94 11.11 4.16
N THR A 562 5.63 12.38 4.39
CA THR A 562 4.82 12.80 5.53
C THR A 562 3.35 12.71 5.12
N VAL A 563 2.65 11.69 5.64
CA VAL A 563 1.24 11.41 5.35
C VAL A 563 0.39 11.74 6.57
N THR A 564 -0.60 12.62 6.40
CA THR A 564 -1.48 13.06 7.49
C THR A 564 -2.94 12.94 7.07
N ALA A 565 -3.75 12.20 7.81
CA ALA A 565 -5.20 12.17 7.69
C ALA A 565 -5.85 13.23 8.57
N THR A 566 -6.85 13.91 8.03
CA THR A 566 -7.79 14.78 8.73
C THR A 566 -9.16 14.13 8.68
N ILE A 567 -9.71 13.82 9.85
CA ILE A 567 -11.01 13.19 10.03
C ILE A 567 -11.96 14.25 10.60
N GLU A 568 -12.99 14.61 9.85
CA GLU A 568 -13.99 15.61 10.27
C GLU A 568 -15.30 14.91 10.66
N PRO A 569 -15.66 14.87 11.97
CA PRO A 569 -16.96 14.40 12.42
C PRO A 569 -18.06 15.44 12.16
N GLU A 570 -19.32 15.02 12.31
CA GLU A 570 -20.48 15.88 12.06
C GLU A 570 -20.51 17.15 12.92
N THR A 571 -20.25 17.02 14.23
CA THR A 571 -20.47 18.11 15.20
C THR A 571 -19.27 18.43 16.10
N ALA A 572 -18.22 17.61 16.10
CA ALA A 572 -17.01 17.81 16.92
C ALA A 572 -15.83 18.35 16.11
N ASP A 573 -14.72 18.72 16.76
CA ASP A 573 -13.52 19.21 16.07
C ASP A 573 -12.84 18.14 15.20
N PRO A 574 -12.16 18.51 14.10
CA PRO A 574 -11.40 17.56 13.29
C PRO A 574 -10.26 16.91 14.07
N VAL A 575 -10.05 15.61 13.84
CA VAL A 575 -8.92 14.86 14.38
C VAL A 575 -7.86 14.73 13.30
N VAL A 576 -6.59 14.97 13.66
CA VAL A 576 -5.45 14.87 12.74
C VAL A 576 -4.57 13.69 13.16
N LEU A 577 -4.32 12.76 12.25
CA LEU A 577 -3.53 11.55 12.48
C LEU A 577 -2.41 11.43 11.46
N LYS A 578 -1.20 11.11 11.91
CA LYS A 578 -0.08 10.79 11.04
C LYS A 578 -0.10 9.30 10.69
N LEU A 579 0.02 8.93 9.42
CA LEU A 579 0.10 7.52 8.99
C LEU A 579 1.55 7.09 8.79
N PHE A 580 1.81 5.78 8.91
CA PHE A 580 3.15 5.19 8.85
C PHE A 580 3.21 3.99 7.89
N ASP A 581 4.39 3.80 7.29
CA ASP A 581 4.76 2.68 6.42
C ASP A 581 6.02 2.04 7.04
N ASP A 582 5.83 1.43 8.21
CA ASP A 582 6.88 0.92 9.10
C ASP A 582 6.80 -0.59 9.38
N GLY A 583 5.77 -1.26 8.89
CA GLY A 583 5.46 -2.68 9.10
C GLY A 583 4.99 -3.01 10.50
N ALA A 584 4.38 -2.06 11.23
CA ALA A 584 3.81 -2.29 12.53
C ALA A 584 2.37 -1.73 12.69
N GLY A 585 1.62 -2.32 13.62
CA GLY A 585 0.28 -1.86 13.96
C GLY A 585 -0.72 -2.08 12.83
N ALA A 586 -1.28 -0.99 12.29
CA ALA A 586 -2.20 -1.05 11.16
C ALA A 586 -1.49 -1.31 9.84
N ASP A 587 -0.20 -0.98 9.77
CA ASP A 587 0.65 -1.31 8.64
C ASP A 587 1.29 -2.68 8.85
N ILE A 588 1.06 -3.60 7.92
CA ILE A 588 1.53 -4.97 8.04
C ILE A 588 2.71 -5.30 7.13
N ILE A 589 3.04 -4.41 6.18
CA ILE A 589 4.16 -4.60 5.25
C ILE A 589 4.96 -3.31 5.18
N LYS A 590 6.16 -3.37 5.72
CA LYS A 590 7.09 -2.25 5.71
C LYS A 590 7.55 -1.89 4.29
N ASN A 591 7.61 -0.60 4.00
CA ASN A 591 8.15 0.01 2.78
C ASN A 591 7.41 -0.40 1.49
N ASP A 592 6.10 -0.64 1.56
CA ASP A 592 5.28 -0.96 0.39
C ASP A 592 4.56 0.26 -0.21
N GLY A 593 4.75 1.45 0.39
CA GLY A 593 4.13 2.72 -0.02
C GLY A 593 2.70 2.90 0.47
N ILE A 594 2.18 2.01 1.31
CA ILE A 594 0.86 2.10 1.92
C ILE A 594 0.99 2.52 3.38
N TYR A 595 0.70 3.79 3.62
CA TYR A 595 0.74 4.35 4.97
C TYR A 595 -0.57 4.05 5.67
N SER A 596 -0.50 3.48 6.87
CA SER A 596 -1.66 2.97 7.59
C SER A 596 -1.70 3.45 9.05
N ARG A 597 -2.90 3.54 9.64
CA ARG A 597 -3.11 3.79 11.08
C ARG A 597 -4.51 3.38 11.55
N TYR A 598 -4.64 2.94 12.81
CA TYR A 598 -5.95 2.76 13.45
C TYR A 598 -6.58 4.09 13.88
N PHE A 599 -7.89 4.22 13.70
CA PHE A 599 -8.71 5.31 14.22
C PHE A 599 -9.82 4.76 15.11
N PHE A 600 -9.86 5.19 16.37
CA PHE A 600 -10.84 4.74 17.37
C PHE A 600 -11.39 5.87 18.26
N SER A 601 -10.91 7.11 18.08
CA SER A 601 -11.35 8.29 18.84
C SER A 601 -12.66 8.86 18.27
N PHE A 602 -13.75 8.12 18.41
CA PHE A 602 -15.05 8.52 17.89
C PHE A 602 -15.74 9.53 18.81
N ALA A 603 -15.82 10.79 18.37
CA ALA A 603 -16.49 11.84 19.13
C ALA A 603 -18.03 11.70 19.18
N VAL A 604 -18.67 11.13 18.16
CA VAL A 604 -20.13 11.07 18.01
C VAL A 604 -20.58 9.82 17.25
N ASN A 605 -21.82 9.40 17.47
CA ASN A 605 -22.50 8.52 16.50
C ASN A 605 -22.80 9.34 15.24
N GLY A 606 -22.41 8.83 14.07
CA GLY A 606 -22.66 9.52 12.81
C GLY A 606 -21.52 9.38 11.81
N SER A 607 -21.54 10.29 10.84
CA SER A 607 -20.69 10.30 9.66
C SER A 607 -19.37 11.03 9.92
N TYR A 608 -18.32 10.52 9.30
CA TYR A 608 -16.97 11.06 9.37
C TYR A 608 -16.44 11.25 7.96
N SER A 609 -15.95 12.45 7.64
CA SER A 609 -15.27 12.76 6.39
C SER A 609 -13.77 12.52 6.53
N LEU A 610 -13.15 11.87 5.55
CA LEU A 610 -11.72 11.57 5.53
C LEU A 610 -11.01 12.32 4.40
N LYS A 611 -9.96 13.06 4.76
CA LYS A 611 -9.03 13.71 3.82
C LYS A 611 -7.60 13.35 4.19
N VAL A 612 -6.74 13.06 3.23
CA VAL A 612 -5.31 12.85 3.47
C VAL A 612 -4.50 13.87 2.68
N HIS A 613 -3.53 14.46 3.38
CA HIS A 613 -2.51 15.33 2.82
C HIS A 613 -1.16 14.61 2.86
N VAL A 614 -0.47 14.57 1.72
CA VAL A 614 0.85 13.96 1.56
C VAL A 614 1.83 15.03 1.12
N SER A 615 2.90 15.17 1.89
CA SER A 615 4.02 16.03 1.53
C SER A 615 5.32 15.23 1.55
N TYR A 616 6.12 15.38 0.49
CA TYR A 616 7.44 14.76 0.37
C TYR A 616 8.51 15.84 0.18
N SER A 617 9.64 15.69 0.88
CA SER A 617 10.78 16.62 0.81
C SER A 617 12.01 15.93 0.24
N SER A 618 12.64 16.51 -0.78
CA SER A 618 13.82 15.96 -1.45
C SER A 618 15.06 15.79 -0.56
N SER A 619 15.10 16.42 0.63
CA SER A 619 16.19 16.26 1.61
C SER A 619 16.16 14.93 2.37
N LYS A 620 15.06 14.15 2.30
CA LYS A 620 14.89 12.85 2.96
C LYS A 620 15.09 11.68 1.99
N SER A 621 16.12 11.76 1.15
CA SER A 621 16.57 10.65 0.30
C SER A 621 17.24 9.56 1.17
N GLY A 622 16.45 8.86 1.98
CA GLY A 622 16.84 7.58 2.54
C GLY A 622 16.76 6.53 1.43
N LEU A 623 17.82 5.72 1.29
CA LEU A 623 17.87 4.58 0.38
C LEU A 623 16.93 3.47 0.92
N ALA A 624 15.61 3.71 0.88
CA ALA A 624 14.65 2.70 1.24
C ALA A 624 14.43 1.83 0.00
N HIS A 625 14.81 0.55 0.10
CA HIS A 625 14.51 -0.42 -0.93
C HIS A 625 13.01 -0.72 -0.87
N SER A 626 12.30 -0.43 -1.94
CA SER A 626 10.93 -0.93 -2.12
C SER A 626 11.00 -2.45 -2.08
N VAL A 627 10.36 -3.04 -1.09
CA VAL A 627 10.12 -4.48 -1.07
C VAL A 627 8.71 -4.60 -1.63
N PRO A 628 8.52 -5.09 -2.88
CA PRO A 628 7.21 -5.60 -3.23
C PRO A 628 6.89 -6.63 -2.15
N GLY A 629 5.64 -6.63 -1.69
CA GLY A 629 5.16 -7.75 -0.90
C GLY A 629 5.23 -9.06 -1.68
N ASN A 630 4.27 -9.94 -1.42
CA ASN A 630 4.23 -11.26 -2.01
C ASN A 630 4.37 -11.23 -3.56
N ARG A 631 5.25 -12.08 -4.09
CA ARG A 631 5.57 -12.14 -5.54
C ARG A 631 5.86 -13.57 -5.98
N ALA A 632 5.75 -13.83 -7.27
CA ALA A 632 6.22 -15.09 -7.81
C ALA A 632 7.76 -15.19 -7.71
N ILE A 633 8.29 -16.26 -7.10
CA ILE A 633 9.74 -16.47 -7.03
C ILE A 633 10.31 -16.75 -8.43
N TYR A 634 11.33 -16.00 -8.84
CA TYR A 634 12.13 -16.32 -10.02
C TYR A 634 13.20 -17.32 -9.62
N VAL A 635 13.17 -18.50 -10.21
CA VAL A 635 14.12 -19.55 -9.89
C VAL A 635 15.36 -19.40 -10.78
N PRO A 636 16.57 -19.19 -10.23
CA PRO A 636 17.75 -18.96 -11.06
C PRO A 636 18.26 -20.21 -11.78
N GLY A 637 17.80 -21.40 -11.41
CA GLY A 637 18.14 -22.65 -12.10
C GLY A 637 17.47 -23.88 -11.47
N TYR A 638 17.63 -25.03 -12.12
CA TYR A 638 17.11 -26.33 -11.67
C TYR A 638 18.09 -27.45 -12.04
N ILE A 639 17.94 -28.62 -11.40
CA ILE A 639 18.69 -29.81 -11.78
C ILE A 639 17.86 -30.62 -12.76
N ALA A 640 18.42 -30.95 -13.92
CA ALA A 640 17.83 -31.87 -14.88
C ALA A 640 18.86 -32.94 -15.26
N ASN A 641 18.48 -34.21 -15.13
CA ASN A 641 19.35 -35.36 -15.41
C ASN A 641 20.71 -35.31 -14.70
N GLY A 642 20.74 -34.80 -13.46
CA GLY A 642 21.96 -34.66 -12.65
C GLY A 642 22.82 -33.44 -12.96
N ASN A 643 22.47 -32.63 -13.97
CA ASN A 643 23.19 -31.41 -14.34
C ASN A 643 22.44 -30.17 -13.88
N ILE A 644 23.18 -29.16 -13.38
CA ILE A 644 22.62 -27.86 -13.03
C ILE A 644 22.39 -27.07 -14.32
N GLN A 645 21.14 -26.66 -14.56
CA GLN A 645 20.75 -25.77 -15.64
C GLN A 645 20.37 -24.42 -15.02
N MET A 646 21.08 -23.37 -15.42
CA MET A 646 20.83 -22.01 -14.96
C MET A 646 19.91 -21.29 -15.95
N ASN A 647 18.91 -20.59 -15.42
CA ASN A 647 18.07 -19.69 -16.17
C ASN A 647 18.82 -18.37 -16.42
N ALA A 648 18.38 -17.61 -17.42
CA ALA A 648 18.95 -16.31 -17.71
C ALA A 648 18.91 -15.42 -16.46
N PRO A 649 19.99 -14.72 -16.10
CA PRO A 649 19.95 -13.78 -14.99
C PRO A 649 18.83 -12.77 -15.22
N ARG A 650 18.11 -12.41 -14.15
CA ARG A 650 17.17 -11.29 -14.24
C ARG A 650 17.90 -10.09 -14.82
N LYS A 651 17.32 -9.48 -15.85
CA LYS A 651 17.76 -8.15 -16.28
C LYS A 651 17.44 -7.21 -15.12
N SER A 652 18.46 -6.85 -14.34
CA SER A 652 18.36 -5.73 -13.42
C SER A 652 18.05 -4.51 -14.28
N VAL A 653 16.80 -4.04 -14.25
CA VAL A 653 16.51 -2.71 -14.77
C VAL A 653 17.24 -1.78 -13.83
N GLY A 654 18.36 -1.22 -14.30
CA GLY A 654 19.08 -0.21 -13.55
C GLY A 654 18.08 0.84 -13.13
N ARG A 655 18.08 1.20 -11.84
CA ARG A 655 17.38 2.37 -11.34
C ARG A 655 17.84 3.56 -12.18
N HIS A 656 17.07 3.95 -13.19
CA HIS A 656 17.02 5.35 -13.58
C HIS A 656 16.20 6.04 -12.49
N GLU A 657 16.78 6.12 -11.28
CA GLU A 657 16.37 7.11 -10.31
C GLU A 657 16.76 8.44 -10.94
N GLU A 658 15.85 9.02 -11.72
CA GLU A 658 15.83 10.47 -11.81
C GLU A 658 15.70 10.95 -10.37
N GLU A 659 16.81 11.44 -9.81
CA GLU A 659 16.83 12.09 -8.52
C GLU A 659 15.62 13.03 -8.48
N GLN A 660 14.67 12.74 -7.59
CA GLN A 660 13.47 13.55 -7.49
C GLN A 660 13.88 14.90 -6.88
N LYS A 661 14.32 15.80 -7.77
CA LYS A 661 14.96 17.08 -7.45
C LYS A 661 14.05 17.98 -6.61
N TRP A 662 12.75 17.76 -6.71
CA TRP A 662 11.70 18.54 -6.06
C TRP A 662 10.87 17.67 -5.12
N GLY A 663 10.49 18.24 -3.98
CA GLY A 663 9.40 17.68 -3.18
C GLY A 663 8.08 17.68 -3.95
N PHE A 664 7.03 17.09 -3.38
CA PHE A 664 5.68 17.19 -3.93
C PHE A 664 4.64 17.32 -2.82
N SER A 665 3.48 17.88 -3.17
CA SER A 665 2.28 17.87 -2.34
C SER A 665 1.11 17.23 -3.08
N ARG A 666 0.32 16.41 -2.40
CA ARG A 666 -0.91 15.81 -2.91
C ARG A 666 -1.98 15.78 -1.83
N VAL A 667 -3.22 16.01 -2.24
CA VAL A 667 -4.39 15.87 -1.39
C VAL A 667 -5.37 14.92 -2.06
N SER A 668 -6.00 14.04 -1.26
CA SER A 668 -6.99 13.10 -1.75
C SER A 668 -8.06 12.86 -0.69
N SER A 669 -9.33 12.81 -1.11
CA SER A 669 -10.43 12.42 -0.23
C SER A 669 -10.50 10.89 -0.14
N GLY A 670 -10.66 10.40 1.08
CA GLY A 670 -10.93 8.99 1.39
C GLY A 670 -12.40 8.63 1.41
N GLY A 671 -13.29 9.54 1.03
CA GLY A 671 -14.74 9.37 1.18
C GLY A 671 -15.20 9.62 2.62
N SER A 672 -16.22 8.89 3.04
CA SER A 672 -16.75 8.92 4.40
C SER A 672 -17.05 7.54 4.96
N PHE A 673 -17.12 7.44 6.28
CA PHE A 673 -17.56 6.25 7.01
C PHE A 673 -18.49 6.66 8.16
N SER A 674 -19.32 5.74 8.63
CA SER A 674 -20.36 6.01 9.63
C SER A 674 -20.24 5.08 10.82
N VAL A 675 -20.15 5.65 12.03
CA VAL A 675 -19.89 4.90 13.25
C VAL A 675 -21.17 4.79 14.08
N LEU A 676 -21.45 3.59 14.58
CA LEU A 676 -22.60 3.29 15.43
C LEU A 676 -22.17 2.78 16.81
N GLY A 677 -22.98 3.07 17.83
CA GLY A 677 -22.82 2.55 19.19
C GLY A 677 -21.80 3.29 20.07
N VAL A 678 -21.38 4.50 19.68
CA VAL A 678 -20.53 5.38 20.48
C VAL A 678 -21.28 5.79 21.76
N PRO A 679 -20.75 5.47 22.96
CA PRO A 679 -21.36 5.85 24.24
C PRO A 679 -21.38 7.36 24.46
N ALA A 680 -22.37 7.86 25.21
CA ALA A 680 -22.48 9.30 25.53
C ALA A 680 -21.53 9.74 26.67
N ASP A 681 -21.22 8.82 27.60
CA ASP A 681 -20.23 9.00 28.65
C ASP A 681 -18.89 8.36 28.24
N PRO A 682 -17.74 8.82 28.76
CA PRO A 682 -16.45 8.19 28.49
C PRO A 682 -16.53 6.72 28.91
N PRO A 683 -16.50 5.76 27.96
CA PRO A 683 -16.54 4.36 28.33
C PRO A 683 -15.26 4.00 29.09
N PRO A 684 -15.30 2.95 29.94
CA PRO A 684 -14.06 2.33 30.38
C PRO A 684 -13.24 1.97 29.15
N ASP A 685 -11.93 2.01 29.29
CA ASP A 685 -11.04 1.60 28.21
C ASP A 685 -11.36 0.15 27.78
N VAL A 686 -11.49 -0.02 26.48
CA VAL A 686 -11.88 -1.26 25.80
C VAL A 686 -10.92 -1.58 24.65
N PHE A 687 -9.86 -0.78 24.45
CA PHE A 687 -8.98 -0.87 23.30
C PHE A 687 -7.61 -1.41 23.71
N PRO A 688 -7.34 -2.71 23.55
CA PRO A 688 -6.03 -3.24 23.89
C PRO A 688 -4.94 -2.72 22.92
N PRO A 689 -3.64 -2.82 23.30
CA PRO A 689 -2.53 -2.61 22.38
C PRO A 689 -2.62 -3.54 21.16
N CYS A 690 -2.05 -3.14 20.02
CA CYS A 690 -2.09 -3.97 18.82
C CYS A 690 -1.19 -5.21 18.93
N LYS A 691 -1.45 -6.21 18.08
CA LYS A 691 -0.59 -7.39 17.95
C LYS A 691 0.80 -6.99 17.43
N ILE A 692 1.85 -7.48 18.08
CA ILE A 692 3.23 -7.36 17.58
C ILE A 692 3.44 -8.43 16.50
N ILE A 693 3.81 -8.03 15.28
CA ILE A 693 3.97 -8.94 14.13
C ILE A 693 5.43 -9.08 13.66
N ASP A 694 6.32 -8.23 14.16
CA ASP A 694 7.72 -8.13 13.75
C ASP A 694 8.70 -8.59 14.85
N LEU A 695 8.25 -9.44 15.79
CA LEU A 695 9.11 -9.94 16.84
C LEU A 695 10.22 -10.81 16.26
N GLU A 696 11.46 -10.43 16.54
CA GLU A 696 12.65 -11.18 16.18
C GLU A 696 13.47 -11.53 17.43
N ALA A 697 14.21 -12.63 17.33
CA ALA A 697 15.09 -13.09 18.40
C ALA A 697 16.42 -13.56 17.80
N VAL A 698 17.51 -13.07 18.37
CA VAL A 698 18.88 -13.41 17.94
C VAL A 698 19.69 -13.81 19.16
N LYS A 699 20.40 -14.94 19.08
CA LYS A 699 21.36 -15.34 20.12
C LYS A 699 22.66 -14.55 19.95
N VAL A 700 23.04 -13.79 20.95
CA VAL A 700 24.34 -13.10 21.04
C VAL A 700 25.11 -13.74 22.21
N GLU A 701 26.18 -14.46 21.89
CA GLU A 701 26.96 -15.24 22.86
C GLU A 701 26.08 -16.23 23.66
N GLU A 702 25.85 -15.94 24.94
CA GLU A 702 25.08 -16.71 25.91
C GLU A 702 23.73 -16.05 26.27
N GLU A 703 23.37 -14.96 25.59
CA GLU A 703 22.13 -14.22 25.78
C GLU A 703 21.27 -14.24 24.52
N VAL A 704 19.98 -13.98 24.72
CA VAL A 704 18.99 -13.83 23.64
C VAL A 704 18.57 -12.37 23.62
N THR A 705 18.80 -11.72 22.49
CA THR A 705 18.35 -10.36 22.21
C THR A 705 17.08 -10.43 21.37
N LEU A 706 16.00 -9.90 21.91
CA LEU A 706 14.71 -9.71 21.26
C LEU A 706 14.64 -8.31 20.65
N SER A 707 13.97 -8.17 19.51
CA SER A 707 13.65 -6.88 18.93
C SER A 707 12.28 -6.87 18.28
N TRP A 708 11.50 -5.82 18.49
CA TRP A 708 10.14 -5.64 17.96
C TRP A 708 9.80 -4.16 17.87
N THR A 709 8.67 -3.81 17.25
CA THR A 709 8.15 -2.45 17.24
C THR A 709 7.12 -2.25 18.34
N ALA A 710 7.30 -1.22 19.17
CA ALA A 710 6.44 -0.94 20.32
C ALA A 710 4.99 -0.70 19.88
N PRO A 711 4.01 -1.41 20.45
CA PRO A 711 2.60 -1.10 20.28
C PRO A 711 2.19 0.12 21.14
N GLY A 712 0.97 0.60 20.95
CA GLY A 712 0.40 1.69 21.73
C GLY A 712 -0.11 1.30 23.11
N GLU A 713 -0.69 2.28 23.80
CA GLU A 713 -1.64 2.04 24.89
C GLU A 713 -2.90 1.40 24.29
N ASP A 714 -3.44 2.04 23.26
CA ASP A 714 -4.59 1.57 22.51
C ASP A 714 -4.14 1.36 21.05
N TYR A 715 -4.23 0.12 20.55
CA TYR A 715 -3.72 -0.26 19.24
C TYR A 715 -2.29 0.23 18.96
N ASP A 716 -2.12 1.17 18.03
CA ASP A 716 -0.86 1.75 17.57
C ASP A 716 -0.66 3.21 18.04
N GLN A 717 -1.34 3.63 19.12
CA GLN A 717 -1.25 4.98 19.66
C GLN A 717 -0.99 5.01 21.16
N GLY A 718 -0.18 5.98 21.61
CA GLY A 718 0.21 6.10 23.00
C GLY A 718 1.39 5.19 23.36
N GLN A 719 1.42 4.73 24.61
CA GLN A 719 2.52 3.95 25.16
C GLN A 719 1.97 2.81 26.01
N ALA A 720 2.34 1.58 25.68
CA ALA A 720 1.99 0.40 26.47
C ALA A 720 2.52 0.54 27.91
N ASN A 721 1.83 -0.07 28.87
CA ASN A 721 2.22 -0.02 30.28
C ASN A 721 3.31 -1.04 30.61
N SER A 722 3.18 -2.27 30.08
CA SER A 722 4.17 -3.33 30.28
C SER A 722 4.09 -4.40 29.20
N TYR A 723 5.06 -5.32 29.20
CA TYR A 723 5.07 -6.51 28.35
C TYR A 723 4.98 -7.79 29.20
N GLU A 724 4.34 -8.82 28.65
CA GLU A 724 4.39 -10.19 29.15
C GLU A 724 5.19 -11.02 28.12
N ILE A 725 6.46 -11.30 28.42
CA ILE A 725 7.34 -12.08 27.55
C ILE A 725 7.42 -13.50 28.09
N ARG A 726 7.07 -14.47 27.24
CA ARG A 726 7.12 -15.88 27.60
C ARG A 726 7.91 -16.71 26.60
N MET A 727 8.43 -17.83 27.07
CA MET A 727 9.22 -18.74 26.26
C MET A 727 8.89 -20.22 26.52
N SER A 728 9.27 -21.07 25.58
CA SER A 728 9.04 -22.52 25.63
C SER A 728 10.09 -23.26 24.80
N GLN A 729 10.38 -24.51 25.15
CA GLN A 729 11.14 -25.44 24.31
C GLN A 729 10.27 -26.16 23.27
N SER A 730 8.94 -26.05 23.39
CA SER A 730 7.94 -26.62 22.49
C SER A 730 7.14 -25.51 21.80
N LEU A 731 7.12 -25.54 20.47
CA LEU A 731 6.35 -24.63 19.63
C LEU A 731 4.84 -24.74 19.92
N GLN A 732 4.32 -25.97 20.01
CA GLN A 732 2.92 -26.22 20.29
C GLN A 732 2.48 -25.62 21.64
N LYS A 733 3.28 -25.80 22.70
CA LYS A 733 2.94 -25.28 24.03
C LYS A 733 2.84 -23.75 24.06
N ILE A 734 3.76 -23.04 23.39
CA ILE A 734 3.71 -21.57 23.39
C ILE A 734 2.60 -21.02 22.49
N GLN A 735 2.21 -21.77 21.46
CA GLN A 735 1.12 -21.42 20.56
C GLN A 735 -0.24 -21.64 21.21
N ASP A 736 -0.49 -22.83 21.77
CA ASP A 736 -1.80 -23.22 22.31
C ASP A 736 -2.03 -22.73 23.74
N ASP A 737 -0.95 -22.63 24.53
CA ASP A 737 -1.03 -22.37 25.97
C ASP A 737 0.04 -21.37 26.44
N PHE A 738 0.02 -20.20 25.82
CA PHE A 738 0.91 -19.10 26.19
C PHE A 738 0.85 -18.78 27.69
N ASN A 739 -0.32 -18.86 28.34
CA ASN A 739 -0.49 -18.50 29.76
C ASN A 739 0.20 -19.45 30.74
N ASN A 740 0.58 -20.66 30.30
CA ASN A 740 1.36 -21.61 31.10
C ASN A 740 2.81 -21.75 30.61
N ALA A 741 3.19 -21.08 29.51
CA ALA A 741 4.57 -21.00 29.06
C ALA A 741 5.44 -20.26 30.09
N ILE A 742 6.75 -20.47 30.02
CA ILE A 742 7.71 -19.95 31.01
C ILE A 742 7.78 -18.43 30.92
N LEU A 743 7.56 -17.73 32.03
CA LEU A 743 7.68 -16.27 32.11
C LEU A 743 9.16 -15.83 32.14
N VAL A 744 9.53 -14.92 31.24
CA VAL A 744 10.87 -14.33 31.19
C VAL A 744 10.95 -13.19 32.19
N ASN A 745 12.05 -13.12 32.96
CA ASN A 745 12.27 -12.04 33.91
C ASN A 745 12.60 -10.74 33.14
N ILE A 746 11.63 -9.82 33.10
CA ILE A 746 11.72 -8.53 32.42
C ILE A 746 12.14 -7.36 33.33
N SER A 747 12.72 -7.62 34.51
CA SER A 747 13.12 -6.55 35.45
C SER A 747 14.16 -5.56 34.87
N LYS A 748 14.89 -5.97 33.82
CA LYS A 748 15.85 -5.13 33.10
C LYS A 748 15.23 -4.30 31.98
N LEU A 749 13.99 -4.61 31.57
CA LEU A 749 13.28 -3.85 30.55
C LEU A 749 12.77 -2.57 31.20
N LEU A 750 13.35 -1.44 30.81
CA LEU A 750 12.81 -0.14 31.15
C LEU A 750 11.41 -0.01 30.55
N SER A 751 10.57 0.85 31.12
CA SER A 751 9.18 1.10 30.68
C SER A 751 9.04 1.08 29.16
N PRO A 752 7.98 0.46 28.59
CA PRO A 752 7.79 0.39 27.14
C PRO A 752 7.94 1.75 26.47
N GLN A 753 8.48 1.80 25.26
CA GLN A 753 8.62 3.05 24.52
C GLN A 753 7.30 3.48 23.84
N GLN A 754 7.28 4.67 23.24
CA GLN A 754 6.14 5.18 22.47
C GLN A 754 5.87 4.30 21.24
N ALA A 755 4.60 4.17 20.84
CA ALA A 755 4.22 3.38 19.69
C ALA A 755 5.04 3.71 18.42
N GLY A 756 5.43 2.68 17.66
CA GLY A 756 6.21 2.80 16.43
C GLY A 756 7.73 2.92 16.65
N THR A 757 8.21 2.96 17.90
CA THR A 757 9.65 2.91 18.19
C THR A 757 10.16 1.47 18.28
N LYS A 758 11.43 1.25 17.91
CA LYS A 758 12.03 -0.08 18.00
C LYS A 758 12.44 -0.39 19.45
N GLU A 759 11.98 -1.52 19.95
CA GLU A 759 12.33 -2.08 21.25
C GLU A 759 13.44 -3.11 21.10
N ILE A 760 14.32 -3.16 22.10
CA ILE A 760 15.40 -4.13 22.21
C ILE A 760 15.48 -4.61 23.65
N PHE A 761 15.44 -5.93 23.85
CA PHE A 761 15.53 -6.53 25.18
C PHE A 761 16.42 -7.76 25.16
N THR A 762 17.36 -7.84 26.10
CA THR A 762 18.29 -8.97 26.20
C THR A 762 18.13 -9.70 27.52
N PHE A 763 18.03 -11.03 27.46
CA PHE A 763 17.94 -11.89 28.63
C PHE A 763 18.81 -13.15 28.49
N SER A 764 19.23 -13.71 29.62
CA SER A 764 20.03 -14.94 29.64
C SER A 764 19.12 -16.15 29.89
N PRO A 765 19.07 -17.15 28.99
CA PRO A 765 18.25 -18.35 29.17
C PRO A 765 18.83 -19.38 30.18
N LYS A 766 19.94 -19.05 30.86
CA LYS A 766 20.75 -19.97 31.70
C LYS A 766 20.03 -20.62 32.90
N LEU A 767 18.81 -20.20 33.24
CA LEU A 767 18.00 -20.84 34.28
C LEU A 767 17.41 -22.20 33.86
N PHE A 768 17.50 -22.59 32.57
CA PHE A 768 16.77 -23.74 32.00
C PHE A 768 17.61 -24.98 31.68
N THR A 769 18.92 -24.98 31.90
CA THR A 769 19.71 -26.22 31.75
C THR A 769 19.65 -27.13 32.97
N ASN A 770 19.10 -26.67 34.11
CA ASN A 770 19.24 -27.36 35.42
C ASN A 770 17.91 -27.53 36.21
N GLY A 771 16.73 -27.47 35.58
CA GLY A 771 15.42 -27.61 36.27
C GLY A 771 14.92 -29.06 36.34
N PRO A 772 14.25 -29.51 37.43
CA PRO A 772 14.00 -30.93 37.72
C PRO A 772 12.79 -31.60 37.03
N ASP A 773 12.18 -31.01 36.00
CA ASP A 773 11.08 -31.66 35.25
C ASP A 773 11.60 -32.62 34.17
N HIS A 774 12.55 -33.46 34.54
CA HIS A 774 12.97 -34.63 33.77
C HIS A 774 12.02 -35.79 34.05
N GLN A 775 10.89 -35.82 33.35
CA GLN A 775 10.17 -37.07 33.10
C GLN A 775 10.44 -37.45 31.63
N PRO A 776 11.34 -38.41 31.37
CA PRO A 776 11.68 -38.82 30.02
C PRO A 776 10.59 -39.78 29.53
N ASP A 777 9.55 -39.23 28.91
CA ASP A 777 8.81 -40.02 27.94
C ASP A 777 9.72 -40.19 26.71
N GLY A 778 9.87 -41.46 26.30
CA GLY A 778 10.90 -41.90 25.37
C GLY A 778 10.93 -41.12 24.04
N GLU A 779 12.16 -40.94 23.54
CA GLU A 779 12.50 -40.40 22.22
C GLU A 779 12.33 -38.88 21.99
N THR A 780 12.97 -38.03 22.80
CA THR A 780 13.26 -36.66 22.37
C THR A 780 14.70 -36.26 22.68
N GLN A 781 15.50 -36.08 21.63
CA GLN A 781 16.76 -35.32 21.68
C GLN A 781 16.51 -33.98 22.37
N GLU A 782 17.38 -33.56 23.28
CA GLU A 782 17.32 -32.25 23.95
C GLU A 782 17.15 -31.13 22.90
N SER A 783 15.95 -30.53 22.88
CA SER A 783 15.67 -29.40 22.01
C SER A 783 16.50 -28.20 22.49
N HIS A 784 17.61 -27.92 21.81
CA HIS A 784 18.46 -26.74 22.04
C HIS A 784 17.82 -25.46 21.47
N ARG A 785 16.49 -25.36 21.51
CA ARG A 785 15.71 -24.27 20.94
C ARG A 785 14.82 -23.62 21.96
N ILE A 786 14.65 -22.33 21.78
CA ILE A 786 13.71 -21.53 22.55
C ILE A 786 12.80 -20.81 21.56
N TYR A 787 11.50 -20.96 21.78
CA TYR A 787 10.46 -20.18 21.16
C TYR A 787 10.05 -19.08 22.13
N VAL A 788 9.91 -17.86 21.64
CA VAL A 788 9.57 -16.68 22.43
C VAL A 788 8.38 -15.98 21.80
N ALA A 789 7.44 -15.55 22.63
CA ALA A 789 6.30 -14.75 22.23
C ALA A 789 6.02 -13.66 23.28
N ILE A 790 5.38 -12.58 22.85
CA ILE A 790 5.14 -11.39 23.66
C ILE A 790 3.66 -10.99 23.59
N ARG A 791 3.16 -10.45 24.70
CA ARG A 791 1.94 -9.62 24.73
C ARG A 791 2.26 -8.26 25.32
N ALA A 792 1.61 -7.22 24.83
CA ALA A 792 1.62 -5.91 25.45
C ALA A 792 0.39 -5.74 26.33
N ILE A 793 0.54 -4.97 27.41
CA ILE A 793 -0.49 -4.71 28.40
C ILE A 793 -0.62 -3.20 28.55
N ASP A 794 -1.84 -2.69 28.50
CA ASP A 794 -2.13 -1.26 28.74
C ASP A 794 -2.21 -0.93 30.25
N LYS A 795 -2.58 0.31 30.56
CA LYS A 795 -2.71 0.78 31.95
C LYS A 795 -3.93 0.20 32.67
N ASN A 796 -4.94 -0.25 31.93
CA ASN A 796 -6.18 -0.85 32.40
C ASN A 796 -6.13 -2.40 32.42
N SER A 797 -4.94 -2.97 32.18
CA SER A 797 -4.68 -4.41 32.13
C SER A 797 -5.35 -5.16 30.96
N LEU A 798 -5.81 -4.49 29.90
CA LEU A 798 -6.16 -5.20 28.67
C LEU A 798 -4.88 -5.66 27.98
N LYS A 799 -4.99 -6.83 27.34
CA LYS A 799 -3.85 -7.51 26.73
C LYS A 799 -4.03 -7.55 25.22
N SER A 800 -2.95 -7.27 24.50
CA SER A 800 -2.90 -7.54 23.06
C SER A 800 -3.00 -9.03 22.76
N ALA A 801 -3.32 -9.36 21.51
CA ALA A 801 -3.12 -10.71 21.01
C ALA A 801 -1.63 -11.11 21.09
N VAL A 802 -1.35 -12.41 21.27
CA VAL A 802 0.02 -12.94 21.25
C VAL A 802 0.71 -12.55 19.95
N SER A 803 1.97 -12.13 20.04
CA SER A 803 2.80 -11.78 18.89
C SER A 803 2.99 -12.94 17.91
N ASN A 804 3.66 -12.69 16.79
CA ASN A 804 4.33 -13.78 16.08
C ASN A 804 5.35 -14.47 17.01
N ILE A 805 5.62 -15.75 16.78
CA ILE A 805 6.56 -16.53 17.61
C ILE A 805 7.95 -16.41 17.01
N ALA A 806 8.90 -15.89 17.79
CA ALA A 806 10.30 -15.85 17.40
C ALA A 806 11.00 -17.13 17.86
N GLN A 807 11.86 -17.67 16.98
CA GLN A 807 12.64 -18.89 17.26
C GLN A 807 14.13 -18.59 17.36
N VAL A 808 14.81 -19.21 18.34
CA VAL A 808 16.26 -19.13 18.53
C VAL A 808 16.86 -20.51 18.73
N SER A 809 17.91 -20.82 17.97
CA SER A 809 18.80 -21.96 18.22
C SER A 809 19.93 -21.57 19.19
N LEU A 810 20.08 -22.33 20.27
CA LEU A 810 21.14 -22.14 21.27
C LEU A 810 22.50 -22.72 20.85
N PHE A 811 22.53 -23.58 19.84
CA PHE A 811 23.74 -24.27 19.36
C PHE A 811 24.69 -23.35 18.57
N ILE A 812 26.00 -23.62 18.70
CA ILE A 812 27.08 -23.06 17.86
C ILE A 812 27.70 -24.24 17.12
N PRO A 813 27.67 -24.29 15.77
CA PRO A 813 28.33 -25.37 15.04
C PRO A 813 29.84 -25.38 15.33
N PRO A 814 30.50 -26.55 15.48
CA PRO A 814 31.86 -26.68 16.02
C PRO A 814 32.99 -25.97 15.24
N ASN A 815 32.71 -25.39 14.07
CA ASN A 815 33.72 -24.84 13.17
C ASN A 815 33.78 -23.30 13.10
N SER A 816 33.13 -22.57 14.01
CA SER A 816 33.33 -21.13 14.12
C SER A 816 34.61 -20.80 14.91
N ALA A 817 35.78 -21.13 14.36
CA ALA A 817 37.01 -20.47 14.77
C ALA A 817 36.93 -19.00 14.31
N PRO A 818 37.26 -18.00 15.16
CA PRO A 818 37.23 -16.60 14.75
C PRO A 818 38.21 -16.38 13.59
N VAL A 819 37.74 -15.70 12.54
CA VAL A 819 38.47 -15.37 11.29
C VAL A 819 39.88 -14.80 11.58
N LEU A 820 40.03 -14.13 12.72
CA LEU A 820 41.29 -13.60 13.25
C LEU A 820 42.43 -14.64 13.33
N ALA A 821 42.14 -15.90 13.62
CA ALA A 821 43.19 -16.94 13.70
C ALA A 821 43.71 -17.38 12.32
N ARG A 822 42.85 -17.36 11.29
CA ARG A 822 43.19 -17.80 9.93
C ARG A 822 43.95 -16.72 9.17
N ASP A 823 43.53 -15.47 9.32
CA ASP A 823 44.21 -14.31 8.72
C ASP A 823 45.57 -14.06 9.38
N HIS A 824 45.70 -14.30 10.69
CA HIS A 824 47.00 -14.22 11.35
C HIS A 824 47.97 -15.32 10.88
N LEU A 825 47.46 -16.53 10.59
CA LEU A 825 48.27 -17.62 10.02
C LEU A 825 48.69 -17.32 8.57
N ILE A 826 47.79 -16.79 7.74
CA ILE A 826 48.07 -16.40 6.36
C ILE A 826 49.08 -15.25 6.34
N LEU A 827 48.88 -14.22 7.17
CA LEU A 827 49.80 -13.08 7.29
C LEU A 827 51.20 -13.53 7.75
N LYS A 828 51.28 -14.45 8.73
CA LYS A 828 52.56 -15.07 9.11
C LYS A 828 53.20 -15.83 7.95
N GLY A 829 52.42 -16.59 7.19
CA GLY A 829 52.90 -17.32 6.00
C GLY A 829 53.41 -16.40 4.88
N VAL A 830 52.75 -15.27 4.65
CA VAL A 830 53.17 -14.28 3.65
C VAL A 830 54.43 -13.55 4.11
N LEU A 831 54.52 -13.15 5.39
CA LEU A 831 55.71 -12.51 5.94
C LEU A 831 56.95 -13.42 5.90
N THR A 832 56.80 -14.72 6.20
CA THR A 832 57.91 -15.67 6.08
C THR A 832 58.35 -15.88 4.63
N ALA A 833 57.40 -15.97 3.69
CA ALA A 833 57.72 -16.08 2.27
C ALA A 833 58.45 -14.84 1.73
N VAL A 834 57.98 -13.64 2.06
CA VAL A 834 58.60 -12.37 1.64
C VAL A 834 60.00 -12.21 2.25
N SER A 835 60.18 -12.56 3.53
CA SER A 835 61.50 -12.55 4.17
C SER A 835 62.46 -13.55 3.51
N SER A 836 61.97 -14.72 3.10
CA SER A 836 62.78 -15.73 2.41
C SER A 836 63.24 -15.25 1.04
N ILE A 837 62.33 -14.65 0.26
CA ILE A 837 62.63 -14.06 -1.04
C ILE A 837 63.62 -12.89 -0.89
N GLY A 838 63.43 -12.04 0.12
CA GLY A 838 64.34 -10.94 0.42
C GLY A 838 65.76 -11.41 0.72
N ILE A 839 65.91 -12.47 1.53
CA ILE A 839 67.22 -13.08 1.82
C ILE A 839 67.85 -13.66 0.55
N ILE A 840 67.08 -14.36 -0.29
CA ILE A 840 67.58 -14.90 -1.56
C ILE A 840 68.07 -13.77 -2.47
N CYS A 841 67.29 -12.70 -2.67
CA CYS A 841 67.69 -11.55 -3.46
C CYS A 841 68.96 -10.87 -2.92
N LEU A 842 69.08 -10.75 -1.58
CA LEU A 842 70.25 -10.15 -0.95
C LEU A 842 71.49 -11.03 -1.08
N THR A 843 71.34 -12.36 -0.97
CA THR A 843 72.44 -13.28 -1.24
C THR A 843 72.90 -13.19 -2.68
N ILE A 844 71.99 -13.15 -3.66
CA ILE A 844 72.30 -12.99 -5.09
C ILE A 844 73.07 -11.68 -5.32
N ALA A 845 72.58 -10.56 -4.77
CA ALA A 845 73.22 -9.25 -4.90
C ALA A 845 74.61 -9.21 -4.25
N VAL A 846 74.79 -9.85 -3.10
CA VAL A 846 76.10 -9.97 -2.43
C VAL A 846 77.05 -10.85 -3.24
N THR A 847 76.60 -11.99 -3.78
CA THR A 847 77.43 -12.80 -4.68
C THR A 847 77.83 -12.05 -5.94
N ASP A 848 76.91 -11.29 -6.55
CA ASP A 848 77.20 -10.52 -7.75
C ASP A 848 78.15 -9.35 -7.46
N TYR A 849 77.99 -8.70 -6.30
CA TYR A 849 78.93 -7.67 -5.82
C TYR A 849 80.33 -8.25 -5.55
N ILE A 850 80.43 -9.42 -4.93
CA ILE A 850 81.71 -10.10 -4.69
C ILE A 850 82.35 -10.55 -6.01
N LEU A 851 81.57 -11.08 -6.96
CA LEU A 851 82.07 -11.46 -8.29
C LEU A 851 82.57 -10.24 -9.07
N ASN A 852 81.84 -9.12 -9.04
CA ASN A 852 82.26 -7.88 -9.69
C ASN A 852 83.48 -7.24 -9.00
N ARG A 853 83.61 -7.37 -7.67
CA ARG A 853 84.81 -6.94 -6.95
C ARG A 853 86.03 -7.80 -7.30
N LYS A 854 85.87 -9.12 -7.44
CA LYS A 854 86.94 -10.02 -7.92
C LYS A 854 87.35 -9.69 -9.36
N LYS A 855 86.38 -9.49 -10.28
CA LYS A 855 86.66 -9.04 -11.65
C LYS A 855 87.37 -7.68 -11.71
N ARG A 856 87.10 -6.76 -10.79
CA ARG A 856 87.81 -5.47 -10.68
C ARG A 856 89.19 -5.59 -10.04
N ALA A 857 89.42 -6.57 -9.17
CA ALA A 857 90.75 -6.88 -8.62
C ALA A 857 91.65 -7.51 -9.69
N ASP A 858 91.14 -8.49 -10.46
CA ASP A 858 91.89 -9.13 -11.55
C ASP A 858 92.19 -8.16 -12.71
N LYS A 859 91.34 -7.14 -12.93
CA LYS A 859 91.61 -6.06 -13.89
C LYS A 859 92.64 -5.04 -13.40
N LYS A 860 92.88 -4.92 -12.09
CA LYS A 860 93.91 -4.04 -11.53
C LYS A 860 95.28 -4.71 -11.46
N GLU A 861 95.34 -6.04 -11.43
CA GLU A 861 96.61 -6.80 -11.42
C GLU A 861 97.17 -7.06 -12.84
N ASN A 862 96.30 -7.09 -13.87
CA ASN A 862 96.73 -7.15 -15.28
C ASN A 862 97.01 -5.78 -15.94
N GLY A 863 96.93 -4.68 -15.18
CA GLY A 863 97.23 -3.32 -15.63
C GLY A 863 98.65 -2.83 -15.31
N THR A 864 99.51 -3.67 -14.75
CA THR A 864 100.88 -3.31 -14.32
C THR A 864 101.96 -4.19 -14.96
N LYS A 865 101.69 -4.75 -16.14
CA LYS A 865 102.68 -5.32 -17.07
C LYS A 865 102.43 -4.78 -18.49
N LEU A 866 102.55 -3.48 -18.62
CA LEU A 866 102.83 -2.79 -19.89
C LEU A 866 103.36 -1.38 -19.55
N ILE A 867 104.56 -1.37 -18.97
CA ILE A 867 105.77 -0.58 -19.30
C ILE A 867 106.95 -1.39 -18.76
#